data_AF-R7LDL5-F1
#
_entry.id   AF-R7LDL5-F1
#
_cell.length_a   1.000
_cell.length_b   1.000
_cell.length_c   1.000
_cell.angle_alpha   90.00
_cell.angle_beta   90.00
_cell.angle_gamma   90.00
#
_symmetry.space_group_name_H-M   'P 1'
#
loop_
_entity.id
_entity.type
_entity.pdbx_description
1 polymer ?
#
loop_
_entity_poly.entity_id
_entity_poly.type
_entity_poly.pdbx_seq_one_letter_code
_entity_poly.pdbx_strand_id
1 'polypeptide(L)'
;MPFKYLPSKPLPQLPWLQAPLLRYVLFVAAGIVLSWSLRFSVGSECWLGILGIVGLLCLLGSLRLKGISYQRMALWVAPTVMLLSGATLTQLRFEQVRVVWPENTQMWQAQVKGIYRQHSQHAQPNAQGGKQSVQVQGAAQTDVVRADVKLIHNDARFNLKTIRLRLTGREASTLEVGTPLLFYARITEGYHAGNPGDFDYTSYLYIHGISGTASAHTHWQKLGQQATALSFVERLQRFRQYLVDYYATYFQGDELSILSALTLGDKSRLTAETRQLFSETGVSHVLALSGLHLGILFSLLNLFVLRWIRYRAVFLIANTLCIALLWLFVWMVGMPLSLLRAAWMFTLLQVGHSFQRGSGSTLSNLAFAALVLLIASPLSLFDVGFQLSFSAVLGIVLFNTYVWQRYPLPVWSDFDPVYGNIRHARRHGLSPHRVWRFYLIQHSYGFFRQVVYPFFTVSFSAQLGTLPFILYYFHQFSPYALLANVIVIPSAYLLLGGSLLFFLLPFDILRQGLSVLLHGVLQGMTAVLDSISHWPGATLTLYPHPLSLLALVAIPCVLYAIFQVRQRRRRKQCIYALTALCCVIIVSEAYRLRPGRINPQIIVYNVPRTTVIHFISCADKSYLYASTSPDTLAQRLAYIQRNFLAPNHIARPRVIRHAPFRDALIWAEQSHFVFGSHRLYVLRGSVPRSSSDTRYALHTLVVGYGSFESPATAFRVFSPRHVVLDASLPQRYREQWQTSCQRFGIPCHDVRTQGAFVYPIHE
;
A
#
# COMPACT_ATOMS: atom_id res chain seq x y z
N MET A 1 17.05 -15.30 -45.61
CA MET A 1 16.80 -15.30 -44.15
C MET A 1 15.33 -15.66 -43.93
N PRO A 2 14.98 -16.56 -43.00
CA PRO A 2 13.61 -17.08 -42.81
C PRO A 2 12.67 -16.08 -42.09
N PHE A 3 12.97 -14.79 -42.13
CA PHE A 3 12.30 -13.77 -41.35
C PHE A 3 11.89 -12.60 -42.25
N LYS A 4 10.59 -12.28 -42.27
CA LYS A 4 10.04 -11.07 -42.89
C LYS A 4 9.92 -9.99 -41.83
N TYR A 5 10.69 -8.91 -41.96
CA TYR A 5 10.55 -7.74 -41.11
C TYR A 5 9.21 -7.05 -41.40
N LEU A 6 8.46 -6.78 -40.33
CA LEU A 6 7.26 -5.96 -40.42
C LEU A 6 7.66 -4.49 -40.42
N PRO A 7 7.09 -3.66 -41.33
CA PRO A 7 7.32 -2.23 -41.27
C PRO A 7 6.82 -1.67 -39.94
N SER A 8 7.61 -0.75 -39.39
CA SER A 8 7.29 -0.12 -38.12
C SER A 8 5.95 0.64 -38.20
N LYS A 9 4.96 0.31 -37.36
CA LYS A 9 3.61 0.93 -37.37
C LYS A 9 3.67 2.43 -37.06
N PRO A 10 2.90 3.31 -37.73
CA PRO A 10 2.92 4.75 -37.46
C PRO A 10 2.68 5.02 -35.96
N LEU A 11 3.31 6.08 -35.46
CA LEU A 11 3.24 6.42 -34.05
C LEU A 11 1.78 6.64 -33.64
N PRO A 12 1.31 6.00 -32.55
CA PRO A 12 -0.06 6.18 -32.10
C PRO A 12 -0.30 7.65 -31.71
N GLN A 13 -1.55 8.11 -31.87
CA GLN A 13 -1.95 9.43 -31.37
C GLN A 13 -1.62 9.56 -29.88
N LEU A 14 -1.31 10.77 -29.42
CA LEU A 14 -0.96 10.99 -28.02
C LEU A 14 -2.03 10.44 -27.06
N PRO A 15 -1.65 9.91 -25.88
CA PRO A 15 -2.60 9.32 -24.92
C PRO A 15 -3.80 10.25 -24.60
N TRP A 16 -3.54 11.53 -24.41
CA TRP A 16 -4.54 12.57 -24.12
C TRP A 16 -5.45 12.93 -25.30
N LEU A 17 -5.15 12.48 -26.52
CA LEU A 17 -6.07 12.54 -27.67
C LEU A 17 -6.90 11.26 -27.76
N GLN A 18 -6.31 10.11 -27.44
CA GLN A 18 -7.01 8.82 -27.43
C GLN A 18 -8.05 8.68 -26.32
N ALA A 19 -7.88 9.41 -25.21
CA ALA A 19 -8.77 9.39 -24.06
C ALA A 19 -9.02 10.81 -23.53
N PRO A 20 -10.09 11.50 -23.98
CA PRO A 20 -10.39 12.86 -23.50
C PRO A 20 -10.72 12.89 -22.01
N LEU A 21 -11.33 11.83 -21.47
CA LEU A 21 -11.66 11.70 -20.05
C LEU A 21 -10.44 11.75 -19.13
N LEU A 22 -9.27 11.30 -19.61
CA LEU A 22 -8.04 11.32 -18.84
C LEU A 22 -7.67 12.73 -18.39
N ARG A 23 -7.98 13.76 -19.20
CA ARG A 23 -7.70 15.15 -18.88
C ARG A 23 -8.45 15.59 -17.63
N TYR A 24 -9.74 15.27 -17.54
CA TYR A 24 -10.58 15.64 -16.41
C TYR A 24 -10.19 14.89 -15.13
N VAL A 25 -9.84 13.61 -15.24
CA VAL A 25 -9.36 12.81 -14.10
C VAL A 25 -8.13 13.42 -13.46
N LEU A 26 -7.18 13.94 -14.25
CA LEU A 26 -5.98 14.59 -13.72
C LEU A 26 -6.31 15.85 -12.93
N PHE A 27 -7.28 16.66 -13.38
CA PHE A 27 -7.73 17.85 -12.64
C PHE A 27 -8.49 17.48 -11.36
N VAL A 28 -9.36 16.47 -11.41
CA VAL A 28 -10.02 15.94 -10.20
C VAL A 28 -8.98 15.46 -9.20
N ALA A 29 -8.00 14.67 -9.63
CA ALA A 29 -6.91 14.19 -8.77
C ALA A 29 -6.09 15.34 -8.17
N ALA A 30 -5.77 16.38 -8.96
CA ALA A 30 -5.09 17.58 -8.46
C ALA A 30 -5.92 18.30 -7.38
N GLY A 31 -7.24 18.42 -7.57
CA GLY A 31 -8.16 18.97 -6.59
C GLY A 31 -8.20 18.17 -5.29
N ILE A 32 -8.21 16.83 -5.38
CA ILE A 32 -8.15 15.93 -4.23
C ILE A 32 -6.86 16.14 -3.43
N VAL A 33 -5.71 16.21 -4.11
CA VAL A 33 -4.40 16.47 -3.47
C VAL A 33 -4.38 17.83 -2.78
N LEU A 34 -4.91 18.86 -3.43
CA LEU A 34 -4.98 20.21 -2.88
C LEU A 34 -5.88 20.30 -1.63
N SER A 35 -7.05 19.67 -1.66
CA SER A 35 -7.92 19.62 -0.48
C SER A 35 -7.29 18.82 0.65
N TRP A 36 -6.63 17.69 0.35
CA TRP A 36 -5.99 16.87 1.38
C TRP A 36 -4.85 17.61 2.10
N SER A 37 -4.06 18.40 1.39
CA SER A 37 -3.00 19.22 2.02
C SER A 37 -3.57 20.32 2.91
N LEU A 38 -4.72 20.88 2.56
CA LEU A 38 -5.40 21.96 3.28
C LEU A 38 -6.53 21.49 4.23
N ARG A 39 -6.66 20.17 4.45
CA ARG A 39 -7.81 19.53 5.13
C ARG A 39 -8.13 20.05 6.52
N PHE A 40 -7.12 20.55 7.24
CA PHE A 40 -7.27 21.12 8.59
C PHE A 40 -7.47 22.64 8.59
N SER A 41 -7.17 23.32 7.48
CA SER A 41 -7.19 24.79 7.38
C SER A 41 -8.42 25.32 6.66
N VAL A 42 -8.98 24.54 5.73
CA VAL A 42 -10.10 24.98 4.87
C VAL A 42 -11.27 24.00 5.02
N GLY A 43 -12.42 24.49 5.47
CA GLY A 43 -13.66 23.72 5.58
C GLY A 43 -14.36 23.50 4.24
N SER A 44 -15.32 22.58 4.20
CA SER A 44 -16.10 22.28 2.99
C SER A 44 -16.90 23.47 2.47
N GLU A 45 -17.37 24.35 3.37
CA GLU A 45 -18.12 25.57 3.04
C GLU A 45 -17.31 26.53 2.15
N CYS A 46 -16.03 26.71 2.44
CA CYS A 46 -15.15 27.56 1.64
C CYS A 46 -14.99 27.02 0.21
N TRP A 47 -14.78 25.70 0.07
CA TRP A 47 -14.66 25.07 -1.24
C TRP A 47 -15.97 25.16 -2.04
N LEU A 48 -17.12 24.97 -1.40
CA LEU A 48 -18.44 25.13 -2.02
C LEU A 48 -18.69 26.59 -2.44
N GLY A 49 -18.28 27.56 -1.62
CA GLY A 49 -18.34 28.97 -1.95
C GLY A 49 -17.50 29.33 -3.19
N ILE A 50 -16.25 28.88 -3.24
CA ILE A 50 -15.37 29.10 -4.40
C ILE A 50 -15.95 28.45 -5.66
N LEU A 51 -16.43 27.21 -5.56
CA LEU A 51 -17.08 26.51 -6.67
C LEU A 51 -18.33 27.26 -7.17
N GLY A 52 -19.15 27.77 -6.24
CA GLY A 52 -20.35 28.56 -6.54
C GLY A 52 -20.02 29.88 -7.25
N ILE A 53 -19.01 30.62 -6.76
CA ILE A 53 -18.55 31.88 -7.38
C ILE A 53 -18.01 31.61 -8.79
N VAL A 54 -17.17 30.58 -8.97
CA VAL A 54 -16.65 30.21 -10.28
C VAL A 54 -17.79 29.81 -11.23
N GLY A 55 -18.76 29.03 -10.74
CA GLY A 55 -19.96 28.66 -11.51
C GLY A 55 -20.78 29.86 -11.94
N LEU A 56 -21.01 30.82 -11.03
CA LEU A 56 -21.73 32.06 -11.32
C LEU A 56 -20.99 32.94 -12.33
N LEU A 57 -19.67 33.10 -12.19
CA LEU A 57 -18.83 33.84 -13.14
C LEU A 57 -18.87 33.21 -14.54
N CYS A 58 -18.88 31.88 -14.61
CA CYS A 58 -19.01 31.16 -15.89
C CYS A 58 -20.37 31.39 -16.54
N LEU A 59 -21.44 31.42 -15.75
CA LEU A 59 -22.80 31.67 -16.23
C LEU A 59 -22.99 33.14 -16.67
N LEU A 60 -22.46 34.11 -15.92
CA LEU A 60 -22.47 35.51 -16.32
C LEU A 60 -21.60 35.76 -17.56
N GLY A 61 -20.47 35.08 -17.66
CA GLY A 61 -19.58 35.12 -18.82
C GLY A 61 -20.25 34.57 -20.09
N SER A 62 -20.99 33.46 -19.99
CA SER A 62 -21.71 32.89 -21.13
C SER A 62 -22.85 33.79 -21.64
N LEU A 63 -23.46 34.58 -20.76
CA LEU A 63 -24.52 35.53 -21.10
C LEU A 63 -23.99 36.85 -21.69
N ARG A 64 -22.82 37.34 -21.26
CA ARG A 64 -22.28 38.65 -21.68
C ARG A 64 -21.28 38.60 -22.83
N LEU A 65 -20.55 37.50 -23.03
CA LEU A 65 -19.48 37.43 -24.03
C LEU A 65 -20.00 36.98 -25.40
N LYS A 66 -20.77 37.85 -26.07
CA LYS A 66 -21.04 37.75 -27.51
C LYS A 66 -19.74 38.04 -28.30
N GLY A 67 -18.80 37.09 -28.33
CA GLY A 67 -17.57 37.25 -29.12
C GLY A 67 -16.42 36.31 -28.78
N ILE A 68 -16.36 35.78 -27.55
CA ILE A 68 -15.40 34.73 -27.21
C ILE A 68 -16.02 33.40 -27.64
N SER A 69 -15.33 32.64 -28.51
CA SER A 69 -15.76 31.30 -28.89
C SER A 69 -16.00 30.47 -27.63
N TYR A 70 -17.23 29.98 -27.46
CA TYR A 70 -17.66 29.08 -26.39
C TYR A 70 -16.65 27.93 -26.14
N GLN A 71 -15.98 27.47 -27.20
CA GLN A 71 -14.96 26.43 -27.14
C GLN A 71 -13.71 26.84 -26.34
N ARG A 72 -13.25 28.09 -26.44
CA ARG A 72 -12.08 28.58 -25.70
C ARG A 72 -12.40 28.77 -24.21
N MET A 73 -13.61 29.23 -23.90
CA MET A 73 -14.06 29.36 -22.52
C MET A 73 -14.23 27.99 -21.85
N ALA A 74 -14.86 27.04 -22.54
CA ALA A 74 -15.02 25.67 -22.07
C ALA A 74 -13.68 24.97 -21.77
N LEU A 75 -12.61 25.30 -22.51
CA LEU A 75 -11.27 24.74 -22.31
C LEU A 75 -10.67 25.07 -20.94
N TRP A 76 -10.99 26.23 -20.37
CA TRP A 76 -10.47 26.67 -19.06
C TRP A 76 -11.45 26.41 -17.92
N VAL A 77 -12.75 26.59 -18.18
CA VAL A 77 -13.80 26.41 -17.17
C VAL A 77 -13.89 24.95 -16.72
N ALA A 78 -13.92 24.00 -17.66
CA ALA A 78 -14.12 22.60 -17.31
C ALA A 78 -13.00 22.03 -16.41
N PRO A 79 -11.69 22.26 -16.68
CA PRO A 79 -10.62 21.90 -15.75
C PRO A 79 -10.76 22.49 -14.35
N THR A 80 -11.07 23.79 -14.25
CA THR A 80 -11.20 24.48 -12.95
C THR A 80 -12.38 23.93 -12.15
N VAL A 81 -13.52 23.72 -12.80
CA VAL A 81 -14.70 23.11 -12.16
C VAL A 81 -14.38 21.69 -11.68
N MET A 82 -13.69 20.88 -12.48
CA MET A 82 -13.28 19.52 -12.10
C MET A 82 -12.31 19.51 -10.91
N LEU A 83 -11.34 20.43 -10.89
CA LEU A 83 -10.41 20.60 -9.77
C LEU A 83 -11.16 20.98 -8.49
N LEU A 84 -12.02 22.00 -8.54
CA LEU A 84 -12.79 22.45 -7.39
C LEU A 84 -13.77 21.37 -6.91
N SER A 85 -14.38 20.61 -7.83
CA SER A 85 -15.25 19.48 -7.51
C SER A 85 -14.49 18.35 -6.82
N GLY A 86 -13.26 18.05 -7.26
CA GLY A 86 -12.39 17.11 -6.56
C GLY A 86 -12.05 17.57 -5.15
N ALA A 87 -11.77 18.87 -4.98
CA ALA A 87 -11.46 19.47 -3.69
C ALA A 87 -12.67 19.44 -2.73
N THR A 88 -13.85 19.87 -3.19
CA THR A 88 -15.08 19.86 -2.38
C THR A 88 -15.45 18.45 -1.92
N LEU A 89 -15.45 17.48 -2.84
CA LEU A 89 -15.78 16.09 -2.52
C LEU A 89 -14.82 15.49 -1.48
N THR A 90 -13.53 15.80 -1.58
CA THR A 90 -12.51 15.33 -0.64
C THR A 90 -12.76 15.88 0.75
N GLN A 91 -13.01 17.18 0.87
CA GLN A 91 -13.27 17.83 2.15
C GLN A 91 -14.56 17.31 2.79
N LEU A 92 -15.64 17.17 2.00
CA LEU A 92 -16.90 16.59 2.48
C LEU A 92 -16.72 15.16 3.00
N ARG A 93 -15.94 14.33 2.31
CA ARG A 93 -15.64 12.98 2.79
C ARG A 93 -14.77 12.97 4.03
N PHE A 94 -13.79 13.86 4.12
CA PHE A 94 -12.94 13.98 5.30
C PHE A 94 -13.75 14.37 6.54
N GLU A 95 -14.63 15.36 6.43
CA GLU A 95 -15.54 15.78 7.52
C GLU A 95 -16.56 14.69 7.88
N GLN A 96 -17.02 13.89 6.91
CA GLN A 96 -17.86 12.72 7.17
C GLN A 96 -17.15 11.59 7.90
N VAL A 97 -15.83 11.50 7.87
CA VAL A 97 -15.08 10.44 8.56
C VAL A 97 -14.53 10.94 9.89
N ARG A 98 -14.03 12.17 9.95
CA ARG A 98 -13.45 12.76 11.17
C ARG A 98 -14.53 12.94 12.24
N VAL A 99 -14.22 12.52 13.47
CA VAL A 99 -15.06 12.70 14.64
C VAL A 99 -14.16 12.87 15.85
N VAL A 100 -14.45 13.90 16.66
CA VAL A 100 -13.80 14.05 17.96
C VAL A 100 -14.46 13.07 18.93
N TRP A 101 -13.69 12.09 19.38
CA TRP A 101 -14.18 11.06 20.31
C TRP A 101 -14.16 11.55 21.76
N PRO A 102 -15.12 11.12 22.61
CA PRO A 102 -15.10 11.43 24.03
C PRO A 102 -13.91 10.76 24.74
N GLU A 103 -13.37 11.43 25.75
CA GLU A 103 -12.21 10.92 26.50
C GLU A 103 -12.56 9.81 27.49
N ASN A 104 -13.83 9.71 27.87
CA ASN A 104 -14.31 8.74 28.84
C ASN A 104 -14.60 7.38 28.19
N THR A 105 -14.38 6.31 28.95
CA THR A 105 -14.84 4.97 28.60
C THR A 105 -16.36 4.93 28.71
N GLN A 106 -17.04 4.45 27.66
CA GLN A 106 -18.48 4.30 27.67
C GLN A 106 -18.91 3.04 26.92
N MET A 107 -20.18 2.68 27.09
CA MET A 107 -20.81 1.56 26.40
C MET A 107 -21.15 1.95 24.95
N TRP A 108 -20.82 1.08 24.01
CA TRP A 108 -21.08 1.28 22.59
C TRP A 108 -21.79 0.07 22.01
N GLN A 109 -22.80 0.33 21.19
CA GLN A 109 -23.43 -0.67 20.35
C GLN A 109 -22.87 -0.56 18.93
N ALA A 110 -22.54 -1.71 18.34
CA ALA A 110 -22.01 -1.76 16.98
C ALA A 110 -22.42 -3.04 16.26
N GLN A 111 -22.29 -3.01 14.94
CA GLN A 111 -22.49 -4.17 14.07
C GLN A 111 -21.18 -4.50 13.36
N VAL A 112 -20.80 -5.78 13.33
CA VAL A 112 -19.57 -6.23 12.66
C VAL A 112 -19.73 -6.08 11.15
N LYS A 113 -18.86 -5.30 10.51
CA LYS A 113 -18.82 -5.13 9.05
C LYS A 113 -17.77 -6.02 8.40
N GLY A 114 -16.66 -6.28 9.09
CA GLY A 114 -15.56 -7.10 8.58
C GLY A 114 -14.69 -7.63 9.71
N ILE A 115 -14.08 -8.80 9.48
CA ILE A 115 -13.27 -9.50 10.48
C ILE A 115 -11.88 -9.78 9.90
N TYR A 116 -10.87 -9.47 10.68
CA TYR A 116 -9.46 -9.78 10.44
C TYR A 116 -8.97 -10.62 11.62
N ARG A 117 -8.96 -11.95 11.44
CA ARG A 117 -8.35 -12.85 12.42
C ARG A 117 -6.84 -12.72 12.29
N GLN A 118 -6.16 -12.40 13.39
CA GLN A 118 -4.71 -12.57 13.48
C GLN A 118 -4.47 -13.89 14.20
N HIS A 119 -4.03 -14.92 13.47
CA HIS A 119 -3.45 -16.08 14.14
C HIS A 119 -2.12 -15.65 14.74
N SER A 120 -2.08 -15.55 16.07
CA SER A 120 -0.86 -15.24 16.81
C SER A 120 -0.03 -16.52 16.93
N GLN A 121 0.55 -16.98 15.83
CA GLN A 121 1.67 -17.92 15.86
C GLN A 121 2.92 -17.12 15.53
N HIS A 122 3.52 -16.56 16.59
CA HIS A 122 4.92 -16.13 16.74
C HIS A 122 4.99 -15.09 17.86
N ALA A 123 4.82 -15.54 19.10
CA ALA A 123 5.82 -15.16 20.08
C ALA A 123 7.06 -15.98 19.69
N GLN A 124 8.04 -15.34 19.03
CA GLN A 124 9.29 -16.00 18.69
C GLN A 124 9.85 -16.70 19.94
N PRO A 125 10.22 -17.99 19.87
CA PRO A 125 10.92 -18.63 20.97
C PRO A 125 12.25 -17.90 21.15
N ASN A 126 12.49 -17.40 22.36
CA ASN A 126 13.79 -16.90 22.78
C ASN A 126 14.86 -17.94 22.43
N ALA A 127 15.74 -17.61 21.49
CA ALA A 127 16.90 -18.43 21.21
C ALA A 127 17.91 -18.26 22.36
N GLN A 128 18.03 -19.33 23.13
CA GLN A 128 19.17 -19.79 23.93
C GLN A 128 19.44 -19.12 25.29
N GLY A 129 19.09 -19.91 26.31
CA GLY A 129 19.72 -19.94 27.63
C GLY A 129 19.18 -21.16 28.36
N GLY A 130 19.91 -22.28 28.29
CA GLY A 130 19.48 -23.54 28.91
C GLY A 130 19.24 -23.39 30.41
N LYS A 131 17.98 -23.61 30.83
CA LYS A 131 17.58 -24.21 32.10
C LYS A 131 16.07 -24.42 32.09
N GLN A 132 15.70 -25.70 32.11
CA GLN A 132 14.42 -26.30 32.48
C GLN A 132 13.16 -25.46 32.24
N SER A 133 12.43 -25.88 31.20
CA SER A 133 11.02 -25.62 30.99
C SER A 133 10.19 -25.95 32.23
N VAL A 134 9.86 -24.94 33.03
CA VAL A 134 8.65 -24.99 33.84
C VAL A 134 7.49 -24.77 32.88
N GLN A 135 6.77 -25.85 32.58
CA GLN A 135 5.47 -25.79 31.92
C GLN A 135 4.54 -24.92 32.77
N VAL A 136 4.35 -23.66 32.36
CA VAL A 136 3.20 -22.88 32.81
C VAL A 136 1.98 -23.41 32.07
N GLN A 137 1.43 -24.51 32.57
CA GLN A 137 0.05 -24.91 32.25
C GLN A 137 -0.87 -23.79 32.73
N GLY A 138 -1.61 -23.15 31.82
CA GLY A 138 -2.73 -22.29 32.20
C GLY A 138 -2.83 -20.89 31.57
N ALA A 139 -1.97 -20.48 30.64
CA ALA A 139 -2.27 -19.31 29.80
C ALA A 139 -3.24 -19.72 28.69
N ALA A 140 -4.55 -19.65 28.96
CA ALA A 140 -5.59 -19.80 27.95
C ALA A 140 -5.24 -18.91 26.75
N GLN A 141 -5.03 -19.54 25.60
CA GLN A 141 -4.72 -18.89 24.33
C GLN A 141 -5.87 -17.92 24.01
N THR A 142 -5.69 -16.63 24.34
CA THR A 142 -6.73 -15.63 24.11
C THR A 142 -6.67 -15.25 22.65
N ASP A 143 -7.63 -15.75 21.87
CA ASP A 143 -7.80 -15.35 20.48
C ASP A 143 -8.00 -13.82 20.41
N VAL A 144 -7.12 -13.16 19.66
CA VAL A 144 -7.20 -11.72 19.39
C VAL A 144 -7.77 -11.54 18.00
N VAL A 145 -8.94 -10.91 17.91
CA VAL A 145 -9.60 -10.63 16.64
C VAL A 145 -9.69 -9.12 16.44
N ARG A 146 -9.32 -8.65 15.25
CA ARG A 146 -9.58 -7.26 14.84
C ARG A 146 -10.80 -7.25 13.96
N ALA A 147 -11.77 -6.39 14.27
CA ALA A 147 -12.98 -6.25 13.47
C ALA A 147 -13.23 -4.78 13.15
N ASP A 148 -13.67 -4.51 11.93
CA ASP A 148 -14.21 -3.21 11.57
C ASP A 148 -15.70 -3.24 11.90
N VAL A 149 -16.14 -2.37 12.80
CA VAL A 149 -17.50 -2.35 13.34
C VAL A 149 -18.16 -1.01 13.08
N LYS A 150 -19.42 -1.03 12.67
CA LYS A 150 -20.23 0.15 12.40
C LYS A 150 -21.03 0.48 13.65
N LEU A 151 -20.83 1.68 14.20
CA LEU A 151 -21.52 2.11 15.41
C LEU A 151 -23.00 2.36 15.14
N ILE A 152 -23.83 1.96 16.10
CA ILE A 152 -25.26 2.27 16.17
C ILE A 152 -25.41 3.13 17.43
N HIS A 153 -25.67 4.42 17.26
CA HIS A 153 -25.74 5.37 18.36
C HIS A 153 -26.87 6.38 18.11
N ASN A 154 -27.53 6.85 19.17
CA ASN A 154 -28.61 7.84 19.07
C ASN A 154 -28.11 9.23 18.66
N ASP A 155 -26.82 9.49 18.86
CA ASP A 155 -26.18 10.76 18.47
C ASP A 155 -25.71 10.65 17.02
N ALA A 156 -26.25 11.52 16.16
CA ALA A 156 -25.93 11.58 14.74
C ALA A 156 -24.43 11.73 14.46
N ARG A 157 -23.65 12.31 15.40
CA ARG A 157 -22.20 12.48 15.26
C ARG A 157 -21.44 11.16 15.26
N PHE A 158 -21.91 10.17 16.03
CA PHE A 158 -21.27 8.85 16.16
C PHE A 158 -21.97 7.78 15.34
N ASN A 159 -23.23 7.99 14.99
CA ASN A 159 -24.03 7.02 14.27
C ASN A 159 -23.42 6.69 12.90
N LEU A 160 -23.43 5.40 12.53
CA LEU A 160 -22.93 4.87 11.26
C LEU A 160 -21.42 5.03 11.03
N LYS A 161 -20.67 5.59 11.98
CA LYS A 161 -19.21 5.67 11.92
C LYS A 161 -18.62 4.27 12.04
N THR A 162 -17.60 4.00 11.24
CA THR A 162 -16.87 2.73 11.31
C THR A 162 -15.64 2.92 12.18
N ILE A 163 -15.44 2.03 13.14
CA ILE A 163 -14.24 2.00 13.99
C ILE A 163 -13.56 0.64 13.88
N ARG A 164 -12.27 0.59 14.16
CA ARG A 164 -11.51 -0.66 14.24
C ARG A 164 -11.40 -1.10 15.69
N LEU A 165 -12.01 -2.24 15.99
CA LEU A 165 -12.10 -2.80 17.33
C LEU A 165 -11.16 -4.00 17.46
N ARG A 166 -10.32 -4.00 18.49
CA ARG A 166 -9.54 -5.16 18.92
C ARG A 166 -10.28 -5.87 20.04
N LEU A 167 -10.75 -7.08 19.77
CA LEU A 167 -11.46 -7.95 20.71
C LEU A 167 -10.51 -9.05 21.18
N THR A 168 -10.58 -9.37 22.47
CA THR A 168 -9.92 -10.55 23.04
C THR A 168 -10.94 -11.41 23.77
N GLY A 169 -10.81 -12.73 23.69
CA GLY A 169 -11.65 -13.68 24.41
C GLY A 169 -12.05 -14.88 23.56
N ARG A 170 -12.47 -15.97 24.21
CA ARG A 170 -12.87 -17.21 23.52
C ARG A 170 -14.05 -17.00 22.57
N GLU A 171 -14.95 -16.06 22.88
CA GLU A 171 -16.08 -15.72 21.99
C GLU A 171 -15.66 -14.94 20.74
N ALA A 172 -14.44 -14.38 20.70
CA ALA A 172 -13.97 -13.59 19.57
C ALA A 172 -13.76 -14.46 18.31
N SER A 173 -13.36 -15.72 18.49
CA SER A 173 -13.14 -16.66 17.36
C SER A 173 -14.44 -17.07 16.67
N THR A 174 -15.55 -17.08 17.40
CA THR A 174 -16.90 -17.37 16.88
C THR A 174 -17.63 -16.12 16.39
N LEU A 175 -16.92 -15.00 16.17
CA LEU A 175 -17.52 -13.78 15.62
C LEU A 175 -17.74 -13.92 14.11
N GLU A 176 -18.89 -13.46 13.66
CA GLU A 176 -19.30 -13.44 12.25
C GLU A 176 -19.64 -12.02 11.80
N VAL A 177 -19.57 -11.78 10.50
CA VAL A 177 -20.00 -10.52 9.89
C VAL A 177 -21.52 -10.35 10.11
N GLY A 178 -21.94 -9.13 10.43
CA GLY A 178 -23.32 -8.75 10.70
C GLY A 178 -23.77 -8.96 12.14
N THR A 179 -22.95 -9.58 13.01
CA THR A 179 -23.29 -9.79 14.42
C THR A 179 -23.36 -8.44 15.15
N PRO A 180 -24.46 -8.12 15.84
CA PRO A 180 -24.52 -6.98 16.74
C PRO A 180 -23.72 -7.28 18.01
N LEU A 181 -22.93 -6.32 18.48
CA LEU A 181 -22.12 -6.43 19.68
C LEU A 181 -22.25 -5.17 20.52
N LEU A 182 -22.14 -5.37 21.83
CA LEU A 182 -22.06 -4.33 22.83
C LEU A 182 -20.66 -4.39 23.45
N PHE A 183 -19.97 -3.26 23.56
CA PHE A 183 -18.63 -3.21 24.15
C PHE A 183 -18.41 -1.96 24.99
N TYR A 184 -17.65 -2.11 26.08
CA TYR A 184 -17.21 -1.03 26.93
C TYR A 184 -15.75 -0.69 26.60
N ALA A 185 -15.53 0.46 25.95
CA ALA A 185 -14.19 0.91 25.64
C ALA A 185 -14.14 2.42 25.39
N ARG A 186 -12.94 2.98 25.56
CA ARG A 186 -12.61 4.32 25.04
C ARG A 186 -12.26 4.19 23.57
N ILE A 187 -12.95 4.94 22.72
CA ILE A 187 -12.57 5.09 21.31
C ILE A 187 -11.57 6.24 21.23
N THR A 188 -10.47 6.00 20.52
CA THR A 188 -9.42 6.98 20.31
C THR A 188 -9.25 7.22 18.82
N GLU A 189 -8.96 8.46 18.43
CA GLU A 189 -8.32 8.71 17.15
C GLU A 189 -7.00 7.90 17.13
N GLY A 190 -6.64 7.31 15.99
CA GLY A 190 -5.42 6.51 15.89
C GLY A 190 -4.19 7.28 16.40
N TYR A 191 -3.09 6.57 16.61
CA TYR A 191 -1.82 7.25 16.89
C TYR A 191 -1.34 7.97 15.61
N HIS A 192 -1.18 9.29 15.71
CA HIS A 192 -0.46 10.06 14.71
C HIS A 192 0.99 9.59 14.63
N ALA A 193 1.68 9.88 13.52
CA ALA A 193 3.10 9.56 13.35
C ALA A 193 3.89 10.12 14.54
N GLY A 194 4.32 9.23 15.44
CA GLY A 194 4.99 9.60 16.68
C GLY A 194 6.44 9.90 16.42
N ASN A 195 7.17 8.97 15.80
CA ASN A 195 8.58 9.14 15.47
C ASN A 195 8.79 9.59 14.01
N PRO A 196 9.95 10.19 13.70
CA PRO A 196 10.36 10.41 12.33
C PRO A 196 10.35 9.09 11.54
N GLY A 197 9.68 9.09 10.39
CA GLY A 197 9.50 7.90 9.56
C GLY A 197 8.40 6.93 10.01
N ASP A 198 7.68 7.23 11.11
CA ASP A 198 6.53 6.42 11.53
C ASP A 198 5.37 6.50 10.53
N PHE A 199 4.71 5.36 10.35
CA PHE A 199 3.48 5.28 9.58
C PHE A 199 2.39 6.12 10.24
N ASP A 200 1.83 7.06 9.49
CA ASP A 200 0.64 7.81 9.92
C ASP A 200 -0.60 6.91 9.84
N TYR A 201 -0.79 6.12 10.89
CA TYR A 201 -1.89 5.17 10.98
C TYR A 201 -3.25 5.88 11.01
N THR A 202 -3.34 7.07 11.59
CA THR A 202 -4.56 7.88 11.61
C THR A 202 -4.98 8.29 10.21
N SER A 203 -4.07 8.84 9.41
CA SER A 203 -4.36 9.16 8.00
C SER A 203 -4.75 7.92 7.21
N TYR A 204 -4.08 6.79 7.43
CA TYR A 204 -4.43 5.51 6.80
C TYR A 204 -5.87 5.07 7.13
N LEU A 205 -6.28 5.17 8.40
CA LEU A 205 -7.64 4.85 8.82
C LEU A 205 -8.67 5.77 8.16
N TYR A 206 -8.41 7.08 8.10
CA TYR A 206 -9.31 8.03 7.45
C TYR A 206 -9.49 7.74 5.95
N ILE A 207 -8.41 7.40 5.25
CA ILE A 207 -8.45 6.99 3.83
C ILE A 207 -9.38 5.78 3.64
N HIS A 208 -9.42 4.87 4.61
CA HIS A 208 -10.27 3.67 4.60
C HIS A 208 -11.68 3.92 5.17
N GLY A 209 -12.04 5.16 5.51
CA GLY A 209 -13.33 5.52 6.10
C GLY A 209 -13.51 5.05 7.55
N ILE A 210 -12.41 4.80 8.26
CA ILE A 210 -12.39 4.39 9.66
C ILE A 210 -12.08 5.61 10.52
N SER A 211 -12.98 5.91 11.45
CA SER A 211 -12.97 7.14 12.25
C SER A 211 -12.16 7.03 13.55
N GLY A 212 -11.85 5.82 14.01
CA GLY A 212 -11.14 5.60 15.27
C GLY A 212 -10.84 4.13 15.57
N THR A 213 -10.10 3.91 16.66
CA THR A 213 -9.74 2.59 17.18
C THR A 213 -10.13 2.41 18.62
N ALA A 214 -10.51 1.19 18.99
CA ALA A 214 -10.80 0.80 20.36
C ALA A 214 -10.25 -0.60 20.64
N SER A 215 -9.93 -0.88 21.90
CA SER A 215 -9.56 -2.22 22.37
C SER A 215 -10.48 -2.60 23.52
N ALA A 216 -11.22 -3.70 23.37
CA ALA A 216 -12.12 -4.24 24.40
C ALA A 216 -11.63 -5.63 24.81
N HIS A 217 -11.17 -5.74 26.05
CA HIS A 217 -10.50 -6.96 26.53
C HIS A 217 -11.44 -7.92 27.25
N THR A 218 -12.26 -7.41 28.17
CA THR A 218 -13.09 -8.21 29.09
C THR A 218 -14.57 -7.82 29.07
N HIS A 219 -14.90 -6.60 28.64
CA HIS A 219 -16.25 -6.04 28.71
C HIS A 219 -16.85 -5.88 27.31
N TRP A 220 -17.15 -6.98 26.66
CA TRP A 220 -17.93 -7.00 25.42
C TRP A 220 -18.79 -8.26 25.36
N GLN A 221 -19.93 -8.17 24.69
CA GLN A 221 -20.87 -9.28 24.55
C GLN A 221 -21.53 -9.23 23.16
N LYS A 222 -21.78 -10.41 22.59
CA LYS A 222 -22.65 -10.52 21.41
C LYS A 222 -24.08 -10.27 21.86
N LEU A 223 -24.75 -9.33 21.21
CA LEU A 223 -26.19 -9.19 21.39
C LEU A 223 -26.84 -10.40 20.72
N GLY A 224 -27.74 -11.10 21.41
CA GLY A 224 -28.54 -12.18 20.83
C GLY A 224 -29.25 -11.70 19.56
N GLN A 225 -29.66 -12.62 18.69
CA GLN A 225 -30.25 -12.34 17.35
C GLN A 225 -31.53 -11.48 17.41
N GLN A 226 -31.42 -10.19 17.71
CA GLN A 226 -32.31 -9.21 17.10
C GLN A 226 -31.82 -9.06 15.67
N ALA A 227 -32.55 -9.67 14.75
CA ALA A 227 -32.22 -9.73 13.34
C ALA A 227 -32.24 -8.32 12.72
N THR A 228 -31.17 -7.55 12.87
CA THR A 228 -30.86 -6.50 11.90
C THR A 228 -30.72 -7.22 10.56
N ALA A 229 -31.60 -6.89 9.60
CA ALA A 229 -31.57 -7.51 8.29
C ALA A 229 -30.16 -7.37 7.69
N LEU A 230 -29.47 -8.51 7.53
CA LEU A 230 -28.13 -8.53 6.95
C LEU A 230 -28.15 -7.86 5.60
N SER A 231 -27.23 -6.93 5.40
CA SER A 231 -27.00 -6.32 4.10
C SER A 231 -26.67 -7.40 3.07
N PHE A 232 -27.02 -7.15 1.82
CA PHE A 232 -26.69 -8.04 0.71
C PHE A 232 -25.19 -8.39 0.68
N VAL A 233 -24.32 -7.40 0.94
CA VAL A 233 -22.86 -7.60 0.99
C VAL A 233 -22.45 -8.48 2.18
N GLU A 234 -23.09 -8.33 3.34
CA GLU A 234 -22.80 -9.15 4.53
C GLU A 234 -23.21 -10.61 4.31
N ARG A 235 -24.33 -10.85 3.62
CA ARG A 235 -24.75 -12.20 3.21
C ARG A 235 -23.72 -12.85 2.30
N LEU A 236 -23.20 -12.12 1.31
CA LEU A 236 -22.15 -12.63 0.44
C LEU A 236 -20.84 -12.90 1.18
N GLN A 237 -20.48 -12.08 2.16
CA GLN A 237 -19.29 -12.33 2.98
C GLN A 237 -19.44 -13.55 3.90
N ARG A 238 -20.65 -13.80 4.44
CA ARG A 238 -20.95 -15.06 5.15
C ARG A 238 -20.86 -16.26 4.20
N PHE A 239 -21.40 -16.14 2.99
CA PHE A 239 -21.28 -17.19 1.98
C PHE A 239 -19.81 -17.45 1.61
N ARG A 240 -18.98 -16.40 1.49
CA ARG A 240 -17.54 -16.56 1.31
C ARG A 240 -16.91 -17.35 2.47
N GLN A 241 -17.27 -17.04 3.71
CA GLN A 241 -16.73 -17.76 4.87
C GLN A 241 -17.11 -19.25 4.82
N TYR A 242 -18.36 -19.55 4.46
CA TYR A 242 -18.80 -20.92 4.21
C TYR A 242 -17.96 -21.63 3.15
N LEU A 243 -17.62 -20.97 2.03
CA LEU A 243 -16.74 -21.53 1.01
C LEU A 243 -15.31 -21.78 1.51
N VAL A 244 -14.77 -20.89 2.36
CA VAL A 244 -13.45 -21.09 2.99
C VAL A 244 -13.47 -22.27 3.96
N ASP A 245 -14.53 -22.40 4.75
CA ASP A 245 -14.68 -23.52 5.68
C ASP A 245 -14.92 -24.84 4.93
N TYR A 246 -15.56 -24.78 3.75
CA TYR A 246 -15.64 -25.91 2.84
C TYR A 246 -14.28 -26.29 2.24
N TYR A 247 -13.41 -25.35 1.90
CA TYR A 247 -12.03 -25.70 1.53
C TYR A 247 -11.25 -26.36 2.66
N ALA A 248 -11.52 -25.98 3.91
CA ALA A 248 -10.81 -26.52 5.08
C ALA A 248 -11.03 -28.02 5.30
N THR A 249 -12.02 -28.64 4.62
CA THR A 249 -12.21 -30.09 4.66
C THR A 249 -11.25 -30.84 3.74
N TYR A 250 -10.66 -30.18 2.72
CA TYR A 250 -9.74 -30.78 1.75
C TYR A 250 -8.31 -30.26 1.85
N PHE A 251 -8.12 -29.02 2.31
CA PHE A 251 -6.81 -28.35 2.38
C PHE A 251 -6.50 -27.96 3.83
N GLN A 252 -5.21 -28.00 4.21
CA GLN A 252 -4.75 -27.66 5.55
C GLN A 252 -3.54 -26.70 5.50
N GLY A 253 -3.26 -26.03 6.62
CA GLY A 253 -2.08 -25.18 6.78
C GLY A 253 -1.97 -24.04 5.75
N ASP A 254 -0.75 -23.84 5.24
CA ASP A 254 -0.42 -22.74 4.32
C ASP A 254 -1.15 -22.85 2.98
N GLU A 255 -1.43 -24.06 2.49
CA GLU A 255 -2.12 -24.27 1.21
C GLU A 255 -3.54 -23.72 1.24
N LEU A 256 -4.28 -24.00 2.32
CA LEU A 256 -5.60 -23.44 2.54
C LEU A 256 -5.52 -21.91 2.61
N SER A 257 -4.50 -21.37 3.29
CA SER A 257 -4.32 -19.93 3.46
C SER A 257 -4.03 -19.22 2.12
N ILE A 258 -3.17 -19.81 1.28
CA ILE A 258 -2.79 -19.27 -0.03
C ILE A 258 -3.96 -19.43 -1.00
N LEU A 259 -4.57 -20.61 -1.09
CA LEU A 259 -5.68 -20.87 -2.01
C LEU A 259 -6.88 -19.94 -1.70
N SER A 260 -7.28 -19.85 -0.44
CA SER A 260 -8.38 -18.95 -0.02
C SER A 260 -8.06 -17.47 -0.27
N ALA A 261 -6.81 -17.04 -0.11
CA ALA A 261 -6.38 -15.69 -0.45
C ALA A 261 -6.43 -15.42 -1.96
N LEU A 262 -5.98 -16.37 -2.78
CA LEU A 262 -5.89 -16.26 -4.24
C LEU A 262 -7.25 -16.38 -4.95
N THR A 263 -8.22 -17.10 -4.39
CA THR A 263 -9.49 -17.39 -5.08
C THR A 263 -10.67 -16.65 -4.45
N LEU A 264 -10.75 -16.61 -3.12
CA LEU A 264 -11.85 -16.01 -2.36
C LEU A 264 -11.47 -14.65 -1.74
N GLY A 265 -10.18 -14.31 -1.71
CA GLY A 265 -9.68 -13.05 -1.16
C GLY A 265 -9.54 -13.04 0.36
N ASP A 266 -9.63 -14.19 1.03
CA ASP A 266 -9.44 -14.27 2.48
C ASP A 266 -7.96 -14.31 2.84
N LYS A 267 -7.45 -13.21 3.39
CA LYS A 267 -6.04 -13.04 3.79
C LYS A 267 -5.81 -13.27 5.28
N SER A 268 -6.87 -13.60 6.04
CA SER A 268 -6.83 -13.67 7.49
C SER A 268 -5.93 -14.81 8.00
N ARG A 269 -5.80 -15.88 7.22
CA ARG A 269 -5.02 -17.08 7.56
C ARG A 269 -3.56 -17.04 7.07
N LEU A 270 -3.16 -16.01 6.31
CA LEU A 270 -1.79 -15.91 5.77
C LEU A 270 -0.78 -15.61 6.89
N THR A 271 0.23 -16.48 7.03
CA THR A 271 1.34 -16.29 7.97
C THR A 271 2.26 -15.14 7.53
N ALA A 272 3.07 -14.63 8.46
CA ALA A 272 4.05 -13.59 8.14
C ALA A 272 5.13 -14.10 7.17
N GLU A 273 5.52 -15.37 7.31
CA GLU A 273 6.52 -16.04 6.47
C GLU A 273 6.03 -16.15 5.02
N THR A 274 4.79 -16.62 4.79
CA THR A 274 4.22 -16.67 3.43
C THR A 274 4.14 -15.28 2.82
N ARG A 275 3.74 -14.24 3.58
CA ARG A 275 3.70 -12.86 3.06
C ARG A 275 5.08 -12.35 2.68
N GLN A 276 6.10 -12.68 3.48
CA GLN A 276 7.48 -12.31 3.22
C GLN A 276 8.01 -13.00 1.96
N LEU A 277 7.77 -14.31 1.81
CA LEU A 277 8.15 -15.09 0.63
C LEU A 277 7.64 -14.45 -0.68
N PHE A 278 6.35 -14.12 -0.74
CA PHE A 278 5.76 -13.48 -1.92
C PHE A 278 6.24 -12.04 -2.11
N SER A 279 6.65 -11.36 -1.03
CA SER A 279 7.20 -10.00 -1.09
C SER A 279 8.62 -9.98 -1.64
N GLU A 280 9.49 -10.86 -1.15
CA GLU A 280 10.89 -10.97 -1.57
C GLU A 280 11.01 -11.38 -3.04
N THR A 281 10.13 -12.29 -3.48
CA THR A 281 10.04 -12.72 -4.89
C THR A 281 9.32 -11.72 -5.80
N GLY A 282 8.76 -10.63 -5.26
CA GLY A 282 8.09 -9.57 -6.02
C GLY A 282 6.70 -9.93 -6.57
N VAL A 283 6.06 -10.97 -6.04
CA VAL A 283 4.72 -11.46 -6.43
C VAL A 283 3.64 -11.24 -5.37
N SER A 284 3.86 -10.34 -4.39
CA SER A 284 2.84 -9.92 -3.39
C SER A 284 1.50 -9.49 -3.99
N HIS A 285 1.51 -8.97 -5.22
CA HIS A 285 0.31 -8.56 -5.94
C HIS A 285 -0.61 -9.72 -6.33
N VAL A 286 -0.15 -10.97 -6.19
CA VAL A 286 -0.94 -12.17 -6.49
C VAL A 286 -1.75 -12.57 -5.25
N LEU A 287 -1.17 -12.51 -4.05
CA LEU A 287 -1.89 -12.70 -2.77
C LEU A 287 -3.00 -11.67 -2.53
N ALA A 288 -2.95 -10.54 -3.24
CA ALA A 288 -4.08 -9.62 -3.33
C ALA A 288 -4.87 -9.91 -4.61
N LEU A 289 -6.17 -10.22 -4.47
CA LEU A 289 -7.04 -10.34 -5.63
C LEU A 289 -6.92 -9.09 -6.52
N SER A 290 -6.42 -9.34 -7.73
CA SER A 290 -5.98 -8.32 -8.67
C SER A 290 -6.86 -8.30 -9.92
N GLY A 291 -6.68 -7.30 -10.78
CA GLY A 291 -7.40 -7.27 -12.06
C GLY A 291 -7.09 -8.46 -12.97
N LEU A 292 -5.96 -9.14 -12.76
CA LEU A 292 -5.64 -10.38 -13.46
C LEU A 292 -6.60 -11.50 -13.07
N HIS A 293 -6.90 -11.67 -11.77
CA HIS A 293 -7.85 -12.67 -11.29
C HIS A 293 -9.25 -12.45 -11.88
N LEU A 294 -9.73 -11.21 -11.86
CA LEU A 294 -11.01 -10.88 -12.49
C LEU A 294 -10.97 -11.06 -14.01
N GLY A 295 -9.82 -10.81 -14.65
CA GLY A 295 -9.59 -11.05 -16.07
C GLY A 295 -9.61 -12.53 -16.45
N ILE A 296 -9.06 -13.40 -15.59
CA ILE A 296 -9.17 -14.86 -15.73
C ILE A 296 -10.65 -15.27 -15.70
N LEU A 297 -11.38 -14.83 -14.66
CA LEU A 297 -12.80 -15.16 -14.52
C LEU A 297 -13.61 -14.65 -15.72
N PHE A 298 -13.37 -13.40 -16.15
CA PHE A 298 -13.96 -12.83 -17.35
C PHE A 298 -13.66 -13.64 -18.62
N SER A 299 -12.40 -14.06 -18.81
CA SER A 299 -11.99 -14.86 -19.96
C SER A 299 -12.65 -16.24 -19.96
N LEU A 300 -12.72 -16.92 -18.81
CA LEU A 300 -13.37 -18.22 -18.67
C LEU A 300 -14.87 -18.12 -18.98
N LEU A 301 -15.56 -17.13 -18.41
CA LEU A 301 -16.98 -16.89 -18.70
C LEU A 301 -17.22 -16.61 -20.19
N ASN A 302 -16.40 -15.78 -20.83
CA ASN A 302 -16.54 -15.50 -22.25
C ASN A 302 -16.26 -16.73 -23.13
N LEU A 303 -15.25 -17.53 -22.79
CA LEU A 303 -14.85 -18.71 -23.55
C LEU A 303 -15.89 -19.83 -23.47
N PHE A 304 -16.42 -20.10 -22.28
CA PHE A 304 -17.35 -21.22 -22.04
C PHE A 304 -18.81 -20.85 -22.22
N VAL A 305 -19.20 -19.59 -22.05
CA VAL A 305 -20.61 -19.16 -22.16
C VAL A 305 -20.83 -18.40 -23.47
N LEU A 306 -20.23 -17.21 -23.60
CA LEU A 306 -20.59 -16.29 -24.68
C LEU A 306 -20.16 -16.77 -26.07
N ARG A 307 -19.03 -17.47 -26.19
CA ARG A 307 -18.50 -17.94 -27.48
C ARG A 307 -19.45 -18.89 -28.22
N TRP A 308 -20.30 -19.62 -27.52
CA TRP A 308 -21.20 -20.62 -28.10
C TRP A 308 -22.55 -20.03 -28.51
N ILE A 309 -22.85 -18.80 -28.11
CA ILE A 309 -24.15 -18.17 -28.33
C ILE A 309 -24.13 -17.39 -29.65
N ARG A 310 -24.94 -17.84 -30.62
CA ARG A 310 -25.06 -17.21 -31.94
C ARG A 310 -26.17 -16.15 -32.02
N TYR A 311 -27.22 -16.28 -31.22
CA TYR A 311 -28.38 -15.38 -31.27
C TYR A 311 -28.13 -14.10 -30.47
N ARG A 312 -28.36 -12.92 -31.08
CA ARG A 312 -28.06 -11.62 -30.46
C ARG A 312 -28.82 -11.39 -29.15
N ALA A 313 -30.09 -11.76 -29.06
CA ALA A 313 -30.89 -11.59 -27.84
C ALA A 313 -30.33 -12.43 -26.68
N VAL A 314 -30.03 -13.70 -26.94
CA VAL A 314 -29.44 -14.62 -25.94
C VAL A 314 -28.03 -14.14 -25.56
N PHE A 315 -27.25 -13.63 -26.52
CA PHE A 315 -25.94 -13.06 -26.25
C PHE A 315 -26.05 -11.86 -25.30
N LEU A 316 -27.00 -10.94 -25.52
CA LEU A 316 -27.20 -9.80 -24.63
C LEU A 316 -27.57 -10.24 -23.21
N ILE A 317 -28.49 -11.20 -23.07
CA ILE A 317 -28.89 -11.75 -21.75
C ILE A 317 -27.70 -12.40 -21.06
N ALA A 318 -27.00 -13.33 -21.75
CA ALA A 318 -25.83 -14.00 -21.19
C ALA A 318 -24.72 -13.00 -20.84
N ASN A 319 -24.53 -11.97 -21.66
CA ASN A 319 -23.56 -10.91 -21.42
C ASN A 319 -23.90 -10.12 -20.15
N THR A 320 -25.17 -9.74 -19.97
CA THR A 320 -25.63 -9.08 -18.73
C THR A 320 -25.48 -9.97 -17.51
N LEU A 321 -25.74 -11.28 -17.64
CA LEU A 321 -25.53 -12.24 -16.56
C LEU A 321 -24.04 -12.37 -16.22
N CYS A 322 -23.14 -12.39 -17.20
CA CYS A 322 -21.69 -12.39 -16.96
C CYS A 322 -21.25 -11.14 -16.20
N ILE A 323 -21.72 -9.94 -16.58
CA ILE A 323 -21.45 -8.70 -15.84
C ILE A 323 -21.95 -8.83 -14.39
N ALA A 324 -23.18 -9.30 -14.20
CA ALA A 324 -23.76 -9.48 -12.87
C ALA A 324 -22.95 -10.46 -12.00
N LEU A 325 -22.50 -11.58 -12.56
CA LEU A 325 -21.65 -12.56 -11.87
C LEU A 325 -20.29 -11.98 -11.49
N LEU A 326 -19.68 -11.16 -12.35
CA LEU A 326 -18.42 -10.47 -12.02
C LEU A 326 -18.61 -9.51 -10.85
N TRP A 327 -19.68 -8.70 -10.85
CA TRP A 327 -19.97 -7.78 -9.73
C TRP A 327 -20.34 -8.53 -8.44
N LEU A 328 -21.07 -9.64 -8.54
CA LEU A 328 -21.35 -10.53 -7.42
C LEU A 328 -20.06 -11.02 -6.77
N PHE A 329 -19.09 -11.47 -7.58
CA PHE A 329 -17.77 -11.87 -7.09
C PHE A 329 -17.03 -10.71 -6.41
N VAL A 330 -17.04 -9.51 -7.01
CA VAL A 330 -16.38 -8.32 -6.43
C VAL A 330 -17.00 -7.95 -5.07
N TRP A 331 -18.32 -8.02 -4.93
CA TRP A 331 -19.02 -7.80 -3.67
C TRP A 331 -18.71 -8.88 -2.63
N MET A 332 -18.68 -10.15 -3.04
CA MET A 332 -18.33 -11.29 -2.17
C MET A 332 -16.93 -11.16 -1.59
N VAL A 333 -15.95 -10.72 -2.39
CA VAL A 333 -14.57 -10.50 -1.95
C VAL A 333 -14.44 -9.31 -0.99
N GLY A 334 -15.38 -8.35 -1.03
CA GLY A 334 -15.34 -7.13 -0.21
C GLY A 334 -14.81 -5.89 -0.93
N MET A 335 -15.00 -5.81 -2.25
CA MET A 335 -14.77 -4.61 -3.08
C MET A 335 -13.37 -3.97 -2.98
N PRO A 336 -12.25 -4.72 -3.04
CA PRO A 336 -10.93 -4.11 -3.11
C PRO A 336 -10.80 -3.22 -4.36
N LEU A 337 -10.11 -2.10 -4.24
CA LEU A 337 -10.01 -1.07 -5.29
C LEU A 337 -9.44 -1.61 -6.62
N SER A 338 -8.51 -2.57 -6.54
CA SER A 338 -7.94 -3.28 -7.70
C SER A 338 -9.00 -4.04 -8.51
N LEU A 339 -9.97 -4.66 -7.84
CA LEU A 339 -11.07 -5.40 -8.46
C LEU A 339 -12.15 -4.45 -8.97
N LEU A 340 -12.50 -3.40 -8.21
CA LEU A 340 -13.50 -2.42 -8.66
C LEU A 340 -13.08 -1.75 -9.97
N ARG A 341 -11.79 -1.36 -10.10
CA ARG A 341 -11.26 -0.85 -11.37
C ARG A 341 -11.43 -1.86 -12.50
N ALA A 342 -11.02 -3.12 -12.27
CA ALA A 342 -11.11 -4.16 -13.29
C ALA A 342 -12.57 -4.43 -13.70
N ALA A 343 -13.49 -4.46 -12.73
CA ALA A 343 -14.92 -4.66 -12.96
C ALA A 343 -15.51 -3.56 -13.84
N TRP A 344 -15.19 -2.28 -13.56
CA TRP A 344 -15.59 -1.18 -14.42
C TRP A 344 -15.01 -1.28 -15.83
N MET A 345 -13.73 -1.62 -15.96
CA MET A 345 -13.10 -1.78 -17.28
C MET A 345 -13.71 -2.92 -18.10
N PHE A 346 -13.98 -4.08 -17.49
CA PHE A 346 -14.61 -5.22 -18.16
C PHE A 346 -16.09 -4.97 -18.46
N THR A 347 -16.81 -4.27 -17.57
CA THR A 347 -18.20 -3.84 -17.81
C THR A 347 -18.26 -2.95 -19.06
N LEU A 348 -17.42 -1.93 -19.16
CA LEU A 348 -17.36 -1.06 -20.34
C LEU A 348 -16.99 -1.83 -21.61
N LEU A 349 -16.07 -2.79 -21.51
CA LEU A 349 -15.69 -3.61 -22.65
C LEU A 349 -16.86 -4.50 -23.14
N GLN A 350 -17.59 -5.15 -22.24
CA GLN A 350 -18.77 -5.96 -22.60
C GLN A 350 -19.95 -5.12 -23.09
N VAL A 351 -20.15 -3.94 -22.53
CA VAL A 351 -21.16 -2.98 -23.00
C VAL A 351 -20.80 -2.52 -24.42
N GLY A 352 -19.53 -2.18 -24.68
CA GLY A 352 -19.05 -1.85 -26.02
C GLY A 352 -19.35 -2.94 -27.05
N HIS A 353 -19.02 -4.20 -26.72
CA HIS A 353 -19.35 -5.35 -27.58
C HIS A 353 -20.85 -5.49 -27.85
N SER A 354 -21.71 -5.21 -26.86
CA SER A 354 -23.17 -5.30 -26.99
C SER A 354 -23.74 -4.28 -27.99
N PHE A 355 -23.13 -3.10 -28.07
CA PHE A 355 -23.53 -2.02 -28.98
C PHE A 355 -22.84 -2.06 -30.35
N GLN A 356 -22.01 -3.07 -30.64
CA GLN A 356 -21.19 -3.16 -31.87
C GLN A 356 -20.31 -1.93 -32.12
N ARG A 357 -20.16 -1.05 -31.13
CA ARG A 357 -19.14 0.00 -31.13
C ARG A 357 -17.85 -0.71 -30.73
N GLY A 358 -16.83 -0.63 -31.59
CA GLY A 358 -15.52 -1.23 -31.32
C GLY A 358 -15.04 -0.89 -29.90
N SER A 359 -14.26 -1.80 -29.31
CA SER A 359 -13.71 -1.61 -27.97
C SER A 359 -13.06 -0.22 -27.86
N GLY A 360 -13.62 0.63 -26.99
CA GLY A 360 -13.03 1.93 -26.70
C GLY A 360 -11.57 1.78 -26.29
N SER A 361 -10.77 2.85 -26.45
CA SER A 361 -9.36 2.79 -26.05
C SER A 361 -9.24 2.35 -24.59
N THR A 362 -8.37 1.39 -24.29
CA THR A 362 -8.15 0.87 -22.91
C THR A 362 -7.91 2.01 -21.91
N LEU A 363 -7.28 3.08 -22.38
CA LEU A 363 -7.02 4.30 -21.63
C LEU A 363 -8.30 5.07 -21.26
N SER A 364 -9.32 5.10 -22.14
CA SER A 364 -10.63 5.70 -21.83
C SER A 364 -11.37 4.89 -20.77
N ASN A 365 -11.32 3.56 -20.86
CA ASN A 365 -11.92 2.68 -19.85
C ASN A 365 -11.22 2.86 -18.49
N LEU A 366 -9.89 3.01 -18.50
CA LEU A 366 -9.10 3.29 -17.29
C LEU A 366 -9.46 4.66 -16.70
N ALA A 367 -9.57 5.71 -17.52
CA ALA A 367 -9.94 7.04 -17.08
C ALA A 367 -11.37 7.07 -16.50
N PHE A 368 -12.32 6.38 -17.14
CA PHE A 368 -13.67 6.25 -16.60
C PHE A 368 -13.68 5.53 -15.25
N ALA A 369 -12.97 4.40 -15.13
CA ALA A 369 -12.87 3.67 -13.88
C ALA A 369 -12.24 4.53 -12.77
N ALA A 370 -11.20 5.31 -13.08
CA ALA A 370 -10.61 6.26 -12.14
C ALA A 370 -11.62 7.32 -11.69
N LEU A 371 -12.33 7.93 -12.64
CA LEU A 371 -13.31 8.98 -12.36
C LEU A 371 -14.43 8.48 -11.43
N VAL A 372 -15.02 7.32 -11.73
CA VAL A 372 -16.10 6.74 -10.92
C VAL A 372 -15.62 6.44 -9.50
N LEU A 373 -14.42 5.86 -9.35
CA LEU A 373 -13.86 5.57 -8.03
C LEU A 373 -13.54 6.84 -7.24
N LEU A 374 -12.94 7.85 -7.87
CA LEU A 374 -12.59 9.11 -7.21
C LEU A 374 -13.81 9.96 -6.85
N ILE A 375 -14.91 9.86 -7.62
CA ILE A 375 -16.19 10.48 -7.24
C ILE A 375 -16.80 9.75 -6.03
N ALA A 376 -16.79 8.41 -6.03
CA ALA A 376 -17.36 7.64 -4.93
C ALA A 376 -16.59 7.82 -3.61
N SER A 377 -15.26 7.75 -3.69
CA SER A 377 -14.32 7.84 -2.56
C SER A 377 -13.03 8.55 -2.98
N PRO A 378 -12.98 9.90 -2.96
CA PRO A 378 -11.81 10.69 -3.38
C PRO A 378 -10.52 10.32 -2.64
N LEU A 379 -10.62 9.96 -1.35
CA LEU A 379 -9.48 9.54 -0.54
C LEU A 379 -8.77 8.28 -1.07
N SER A 380 -9.44 7.48 -1.91
CA SER A 380 -8.83 6.32 -2.58
C SER A 380 -7.62 6.68 -3.43
N LEU A 381 -7.46 7.94 -3.84
CA LEU A 381 -6.25 8.40 -4.55
C LEU A 381 -4.96 8.17 -3.74
N PHE A 382 -5.04 8.24 -2.42
CA PHE A 382 -3.92 8.03 -1.50
C PHE A 382 -3.72 6.57 -1.09
N ASP A 383 -4.63 5.69 -1.52
CA ASP A 383 -4.49 4.26 -1.24
C ASP A 383 -3.42 3.63 -2.14
N VAL A 384 -2.55 2.82 -1.52
CA VAL A 384 -1.45 2.14 -2.21
C VAL A 384 -1.99 1.15 -3.26
N GLY A 385 -3.10 0.48 -2.98
CA GLY A 385 -3.74 -0.46 -3.91
C GLY A 385 -4.30 0.22 -5.15
N PHE A 386 -4.90 1.42 -4.98
CA PHE A 386 -5.31 2.26 -6.11
C PHE A 386 -4.10 2.67 -6.96
N GLN A 387 -3.09 3.27 -6.34
CA GLN A 387 -1.91 3.79 -7.03
C GLN A 387 -1.18 2.69 -7.82
N LEU A 388 -0.92 1.53 -7.20
CA LEU A 388 -0.28 0.41 -7.87
C LEU A 388 -1.14 -0.16 -9.00
N SER A 389 -2.45 -0.34 -8.78
CA SER A 389 -3.29 -0.97 -9.79
C SER A 389 -3.50 -0.10 -11.02
N PHE A 390 -3.69 1.21 -10.86
CA PHE A 390 -3.86 2.14 -11.98
C PHE A 390 -2.53 2.36 -12.71
N SER A 391 -1.43 2.48 -11.98
CA SER A 391 -0.10 2.69 -12.58
C SER A 391 0.40 1.45 -13.33
N ALA A 392 0.08 0.23 -12.87
CA ALA A 392 0.38 -0.99 -13.61
C ALA A 392 -0.30 -0.98 -14.99
N VAL A 393 -1.59 -0.67 -15.05
CA VAL A 393 -2.36 -0.67 -16.31
C VAL A 393 -1.93 0.48 -17.21
N LEU A 394 -1.70 1.66 -16.64
CA LEU A 394 -1.15 2.80 -17.37
C LEU A 394 0.23 2.45 -17.96
N GLY A 395 1.11 1.84 -17.18
CA GLY A 395 2.40 1.33 -17.62
C GLY A 395 2.26 0.32 -18.76
N ILE A 396 1.37 -0.67 -18.62
CA ILE A 396 1.06 -1.64 -19.69
C ILE A 396 0.63 -0.92 -20.97
N VAL A 397 -0.34 -0.01 -20.89
CA VAL A 397 -0.85 0.70 -22.09
C VAL A 397 0.25 1.56 -22.72
N LEU A 398 1.01 2.31 -21.92
CA LEU A 398 2.05 3.18 -22.44
C LEU A 398 3.22 2.37 -23.03
N PHE A 399 3.83 1.47 -22.26
CA PHE A 399 5.01 0.74 -22.74
C PHE A 399 4.66 -0.30 -23.82
N ASN A 400 3.53 -1.02 -23.71
CA ASN A 400 3.14 -2.00 -24.73
C ASN A 400 2.83 -1.35 -26.06
N THR A 401 2.03 -0.28 -26.08
CA THR A 401 1.65 0.37 -27.33
C THR A 401 2.81 1.17 -27.93
N TYR A 402 3.63 1.85 -27.13
CA TYR A 402 4.66 2.76 -27.64
C TYR A 402 6.05 2.13 -27.82
N VAL A 403 6.39 1.09 -27.07
CA VAL A 403 7.71 0.42 -27.15
C VAL A 403 7.57 -0.91 -27.88
N TRP A 404 6.78 -1.83 -27.33
CA TRP A 404 6.77 -3.23 -27.79
C TRP A 404 6.06 -3.41 -29.13
N GLN A 405 4.91 -2.78 -29.33
CA GLN A 405 4.17 -2.87 -30.61
C GLN A 405 4.81 -2.07 -31.75
N ARG A 406 5.72 -1.14 -31.44
CA ARG A 406 6.45 -0.34 -32.45
C ARG A 406 7.52 -1.15 -33.16
N TYR A 407 8.18 -2.05 -32.42
CA TYR A 407 9.24 -2.93 -32.91
C TYR A 407 8.81 -4.39 -32.77
N PRO A 408 7.77 -4.83 -33.51
CA PRO A 408 7.30 -6.20 -33.42
C PRO A 408 8.39 -7.16 -33.88
N LEU A 409 8.48 -8.30 -33.20
CA LEU A 409 9.35 -9.39 -33.64
C LEU A 409 9.00 -9.81 -35.09
N PRO A 410 10.03 -10.10 -35.91
CA PRO A 410 9.83 -10.46 -37.31
C PRO A 410 8.91 -11.68 -37.44
N VAL A 411 8.20 -11.75 -38.55
CA VAL A 411 7.34 -12.92 -38.83
C VAL A 411 8.22 -13.98 -39.49
N TRP A 412 8.06 -15.24 -39.10
CA TRP A 412 8.67 -16.33 -39.86
C TRP A 412 8.13 -16.27 -41.29
N SER A 413 9.00 -16.08 -42.28
CA SER A 413 8.59 -16.05 -43.68
C SER A 413 8.25 -17.46 -44.13
N ASP A 414 7.10 -17.67 -44.74
CA ASP A 414 6.74 -18.95 -45.40
C ASP A 414 7.60 -19.26 -46.65
N PHE A 415 8.68 -18.49 -46.86
CA PHE A 415 9.66 -18.66 -47.93
C PHE A 415 10.57 -19.87 -47.65
N ASP A 416 10.02 -21.06 -47.87
CA ASP A 416 10.64 -22.04 -48.76
C ASP A 416 9.60 -23.11 -49.15
N PRO A 417 9.10 -23.13 -50.40
CA PRO A 417 8.25 -24.22 -50.90
C PRO A 417 8.96 -25.59 -50.87
N VAL A 418 10.29 -25.61 -50.70
CA VAL A 418 11.13 -26.81 -50.58
C VAL A 418 10.88 -27.58 -49.26
N TYR A 419 10.54 -26.88 -48.17
CA TYR A 419 10.44 -27.49 -46.83
C TYR A 419 8.99 -27.68 -46.33
N GLY A 420 8.00 -27.01 -46.93
CA GLY A 420 6.60 -27.09 -46.50
C GLY A 420 5.89 -28.42 -46.82
N ASN A 421 6.38 -29.18 -47.81
CA ASN A 421 5.82 -30.47 -48.19
C ASN A 421 6.76 -31.61 -47.81
N ILE A 422 6.41 -32.39 -46.79
CA ILE A 422 7.17 -33.60 -46.34
C ILE A 422 7.42 -34.56 -47.52
N ARG A 423 6.48 -34.63 -48.47
CA ARG A 423 6.58 -35.44 -49.70
C ARG A 423 7.63 -34.90 -50.70
N HIS A 424 7.86 -33.59 -50.76
CA HIS A 424 8.88 -32.98 -51.61
C HIS A 424 10.29 -33.06 -50.97
N ALA A 425 10.40 -32.90 -49.65
CA ALA A 425 11.67 -33.04 -48.94
C ALA A 425 12.26 -34.46 -49.05
N ARG A 426 11.42 -35.51 -49.02
CA ARG A 426 11.84 -36.90 -49.29
C ARG A 426 12.36 -37.11 -50.71
N ARG A 427 11.81 -36.42 -51.72
CA ARG A 427 12.24 -36.53 -53.13
C ARG A 427 13.61 -35.91 -53.40
N HIS A 428 14.09 -34.99 -52.56
CA HIS A 428 15.38 -34.31 -52.70
C HIS A 428 16.48 -34.83 -51.74
N GLY A 429 16.32 -36.02 -51.16
CA GLY A 429 17.38 -36.63 -50.32
C GLY A 429 17.64 -35.92 -48.98
N LEU A 430 16.73 -35.06 -48.53
CA LEU A 430 16.84 -34.40 -47.23
C LEU A 430 16.53 -35.40 -46.12
N SER A 431 17.44 -35.52 -45.16
CA SER A 431 17.26 -36.42 -44.01
C SER A 431 16.01 -36.04 -43.20
N PRO A 432 15.18 -37.01 -42.77
CA PRO A 432 13.97 -36.75 -41.97
C PRO A 432 14.22 -35.88 -40.74
N HIS A 433 15.40 -36.04 -40.13
CA HIS A 433 15.84 -35.26 -38.98
C HIS A 433 15.96 -33.75 -39.26
N ARG A 434 16.40 -33.35 -40.47
CA ARG A 434 16.52 -31.93 -40.84
C ARG A 434 15.15 -31.25 -40.99
N VAL A 435 14.17 -31.97 -41.57
CA VAL A 435 12.79 -31.49 -41.72
C VAL A 435 12.12 -31.34 -40.35
N TRP A 436 12.27 -32.33 -39.47
CA TRP A 436 11.71 -32.28 -38.12
C TRP A 436 12.32 -31.15 -37.28
N ARG A 437 13.65 -30.97 -37.35
CA ARG A 437 14.34 -29.85 -36.69
C ARG A 437 13.84 -28.49 -37.18
N PHE A 438 13.59 -28.33 -38.48
CA PHE A 438 13.03 -27.10 -39.04
C PHE A 438 11.62 -26.81 -38.51
N TYR A 439 10.74 -27.82 -38.50
CA TYR A 439 9.37 -27.71 -37.98
C TYR A 439 9.36 -27.31 -36.49
N LEU A 440 10.22 -27.92 -35.68
CA LEU A 440 10.39 -27.59 -34.26
C LEU A 440 10.84 -26.15 -34.05
N ILE A 441 11.82 -25.67 -34.81
CA ILE A 441 12.30 -24.28 -34.68
C ILE A 441 11.18 -23.31 -35.06
N GLN A 442 10.44 -23.56 -36.14
CA GLN A 442 9.33 -22.72 -36.57
C GLN A 442 8.21 -22.67 -35.51
N HIS A 443 7.81 -23.81 -34.96
CA HIS A 443 6.81 -23.88 -33.89
C HIS A 443 7.29 -23.22 -32.60
N SER A 444 8.55 -23.46 -32.21
CA SER A 444 9.15 -22.85 -31.02
C SER A 444 9.23 -21.34 -31.15
N TYR A 445 9.59 -20.82 -32.33
CA TYR A 445 9.59 -19.38 -32.60
C TYR A 445 8.18 -18.79 -32.61
N GLY A 446 7.21 -19.50 -33.21
CA GLY A 446 5.80 -19.12 -33.19
C GLY A 446 5.27 -18.99 -31.76
N PHE A 447 5.53 -20.00 -30.92
CA PHE A 447 5.19 -20.00 -29.50
C PHE A 447 5.89 -18.86 -28.75
N PHE A 448 7.20 -18.66 -28.96
CA PHE A 448 7.95 -17.57 -28.35
C PHE A 448 7.35 -16.20 -28.71
N ARG A 449 7.07 -15.96 -29.99
CA ARG A 449 6.54 -14.70 -30.51
C ARG A 449 5.10 -14.42 -30.06
N GLN A 450 4.24 -15.43 -29.97
CA GLN A 450 2.82 -15.26 -29.67
C GLN A 450 2.49 -15.37 -28.18
N VAL A 451 3.30 -16.10 -27.40
CA VAL A 451 3.02 -16.38 -25.98
C VAL A 451 4.08 -15.75 -25.08
N VAL A 452 5.34 -16.16 -25.22
CA VAL A 452 6.41 -15.77 -24.28
C VAL A 452 6.71 -14.27 -24.35
N TYR A 453 6.84 -13.71 -25.56
CA TYR A 453 7.17 -12.30 -25.75
C TYR A 453 6.07 -11.35 -25.24
N PRO A 454 4.77 -11.51 -25.57
CA PRO A 454 3.70 -10.69 -25.00
C PRO A 454 3.63 -10.83 -23.48
N PHE A 455 3.79 -12.04 -22.94
CA PHE A 455 3.77 -12.29 -21.50
C PHE A 455 4.87 -11.52 -20.75
N PHE A 456 6.10 -11.60 -21.25
CA PHE A 456 7.24 -10.89 -20.69
C PHE A 456 7.09 -9.38 -20.81
N THR A 457 6.73 -8.89 -22.01
CA THR A 457 6.59 -7.45 -22.26
C THR A 457 5.47 -6.80 -21.46
N VAL A 458 4.34 -7.48 -21.26
CA VAL A 458 3.26 -7.01 -20.38
C VAL A 458 3.72 -6.96 -18.92
N SER A 459 4.36 -8.02 -18.42
CA SER A 459 4.86 -8.07 -17.04
C SER A 459 5.91 -7.00 -16.77
N PHE A 460 6.84 -6.81 -17.70
CA PHE A 460 7.86 -5.77 -17.62
C PHE A 460 7.26 -4.36 -17.66
N SER A 461 6.28 -4.13 -18.54
CA SER A 461 5.58 -2.84 -18.63
C SER A 461 4.82 -2.52 -17.34
N ALA A 462 4.18 -3.52 -16.73
CA ALA A 462 3.50 -3.36 -15.45
C ALA A 462 4.49 -3.00 -14.34
N GLN A 463 5.63 -3.68 -14.26
CA GLN A 463 6.69 -3.40 -13.29
C GLN A 463 7.26 -1.99 -13.45
N LEU A 464 7.56 -1.54 -14.68
CA LEU A 464 8.00 -0.16 -14.90
C LEU A 464 6.95 0.87 -14.44
N GLY A 465 5.66 0.58 -14.64
CA GLY A 465 4.58 1.43 -14.18
C GLY A 465 4.43 1.48 -12.66
N THR A 466 4.68 0.38 -11.95
CA THR A 466 4.52 0.31 -10.49
C THR A 466 5.79 0.61 -9.70
N LEU A 467 6.96 0.49 -10.32
CA LEU A 467 8.26 0.63 -9.67
C LEU A 467 8.40 1.90 -8.81
N PRO A 468 7.95 3.10 -9.24
CA PRO A 468 8.09 4.29 -8.42
C PRO A 468 7.34 4.19 -7.08
N PHE A 469 6.14 3.61 -7.10
CA PHE A 469 5.32 3.44 -5.90
C PHE A 469 5.84 2.31 -5.03
N ILE A 470 6.32 1.22 -5.62
CA ILE A 470 6.90 0.11 -4.86
C ILE A 470 8.13 0.58 -4.09
N LEU A 471 9.02 1.33 -4.73
CA LEU A 471 10.22 1.90 -4.11
C LEU A 471 9.88 2.95 -3.04
N TYR A 472 8.83 3.74 -3.26
CA TYR A 472 8.37 4.75 -2.29
C TYR A 472 7.81 4.14 -1.01
N TYR A 473 6.91 3.15 -1.10
CA TYR A 473 6.22 2.61 0.08
C TYR A 473 6.94 1.44 0.73
N PHE A 474 7.57 0.57 -0.06
CA PHE A 474 8.14 -0.69 0.45
C PHE A 474 9.66 -0.67 0.52
N HIS A 475 10.33 0.27 -0.16
CA HIS A 475 11.79 0.37 -0.23
C HIS A 475 12.47 -0.93 -0.67
N GLN A 476 11.78 -1.72 -1.50
CA GLN A 476 12.21 -3.03 -1.97
C GLN A 476 12.05 -3.13 -3.48
N PHE A 477 13.02 -3.73 -4.14
CA PHE A 477 12.97 -4.09 -5.55
C PHE A 477 13.40 -5.55 -5.70
N SER A 478 12.59 -6.35 -6.39
CA SER A 478 12.82 -7.77 -6.60
C SER A 478 13.17 -8.02 -8.08
N PRO A 479 14.47 -8.14 -8.44
CA PRO A 479 14.89 -8.30 -9.83
C PRO A 479 14.31 -9.55 -10.49
N TYR A 480 14.14 -10.62 -9.72
CA TYR A 480 13.62 -11.91 -10.20
C TYR A 480 12.10 -11.97 -10.31
N ALA A 481 11.37 -10.88 -10.04
CA ALA A 481 9.91 -10.85 -10.14
C ALA A 481 9.39 -11.22 -11.54
N LEU A 482 10.14 -10.88 -12.61
CA LEU A 482 9.79 -11.29 -13.98
C LEU A 482 9.83 -12.81 -14.15
N LEU A 483 10.85 -13.45 -13.58
CA LEU A 483 11.02 -14.90 -13.62
C LEU A 483 9.95 -15.59 -12.77
N ALA A 484 9.71 -15.10 -11.56
CA ALA A 484 8.65 -15.59 -10.68
C ALA A 484 7.28 -15.53 -11.37
N ASN A 485 6.98 -14.43 -12.07
CA ASN A 485 5.72 -14.28 -12.81
C ASN A 485 5.49 -15.35 -13.89
N VAL A 486 6.55 -15.88 -14.52
CA VAL A 486 6.44 -16.96 -15.54
C VAL A 486 5.74 -18.20 -14.99
N ILE A 487 5.87 -18.45 -13.69
CA ILE A 487 5.28 -19.63 -13.03
C ILE A 487 4.00 -19.23 -12.31
N VAL A 488 4.03 -18.12 -11.58
CA VAL A 488 2.89 -17.71 -10.73
C VAL A 488 1.65 -17.38 -11.55
N ILE A 489 1.77 -16.70 -12.70
CA ILE A 489 0.59 -16.32 -13.48
C ILE A 489 -0.10 -17.57 -14.07
N PRO A 490 0.58 -18.49 -14.77
CA PRO A 490 -0.05 -19.75 -15.20
C PRO A 490 -0.65 -20.56 -14.05
N SER A 491 0.06 -20.66 -12.92
CA SER A 491 -0.47 -21.31 -11.72
C SER A 491 -1.75 -20.60 -11.24
N ALA A 492 -1.83 -19.27 -11.24
CA ALA A 492 -3.04 -18.55 -10.88
C ALA A 492 -4.23 -18.85 -11.82
N TYR A 493 -4.00 -19.06 -13.12
CA TYR A 493 -5.05 -19.52 -14.04
C TYR A 493 -5.57 -20.92 -13.66
N LEU A 494 -4.66 -21.86 -13.39
CA LEU A 494 -5.01 -23.23 -13.00
C LEU A 494 -5.71 -23.26 -11.65
N LEU A 495 -5.20 -22.52 -10.66
CA LEU A 495 -5.76 -22.46 -9.32
C LEU A 495 -7.12 -21.79 -9.30
N LEU A 496 -7.30 -20.66 -9.99
CA LEU A 496 -8.58 -19.96 -10.03
C LEU A 496 -9.63 -20.72 -10.86
N GLY A 497 -9.25 -21.20 -12.05
CA GLY A 497 -10.14 -21.99 -12.90
C GLY A 497 -10.51 -23.33 -12.26
N GLY A 498 -9.53 -24.03 -11.69
CA GLY A 498 -9.75 -25.27 -10.96
C GLY A 498 -10.55 -25.07 -9.68
N SER A 499 -10.40 -23.94 -8.98
CA SER A 499 -11.23 -23.58 -7.83
C SER A 499 -12.70 -23.35 -8.20
N LEU A 500 -12.96 -22.67 -9.32
CA LEU A 500 -14.32 -22.51 -9.82
C LEU A 500 -14.94 -23.86 -10.16
N LEU A 501 -14.17 -24.72 -10.86
CA LEU A 501 -14.61 -26.09 -11.19
C LEU A 501 -14.86 -26.92 -9.91
N PHE A 502 -13.98 -26.81 -8.92
CA PHE A 502 -14.09 -27.51 -7.64
C PHE A 502 -15.43 -27.26 -6.94
N PHE A 503 -15.88 -26.00 -6.89
CA PHE A 503 -17.18 -25.66 -6.29
C PHE A 503 -18.39 -26.05 -7.16
N LEU A 504 -18.20 -26.20 -8.47
CA LEU A 504 -19.27 -26.59 -9.40
C LEU A 504 -19.42 -28.11 -9.54
N LEU A 505 -18.42 -28.90 -9.16
CA LEU A 505 -18.46 -30.37 -9.24
C LEU A 505 -19.42 -30.96 -8.19
N PRO A 506 -20.40 -31.79 -8.58
CA PRO A 506 -21.37 -32.37 -7.65
C PRO A 506 -20.85 -33.60 -6.90
N PHE A 507 -19.84 -34.30 -7.43
CA PHE A 507 -19.35 -35.57 -6.88
C PHE A 507 -18.06 -35.41 -6.06
N ASP A 508 -18.04 -35.96 -4.84
CA ASP A 508 -16.90 -35.85 -3.92
C ASP A 508 -15.60 -36.46 -4.45
N ILE A 509 -15.67 -37.58 -5.16
CA ILE A 509 -14.50 -38.26 -5.74
C ILE A 509 -13.80 -37.33 -6.74
N LEU A 510 -14.57 -36.63 -7.58
CA LEU A 510 -14.00 -35.68 -8.55
C LEU A 510 -13.41 -34.45 -7.84
N ARG A 511 -14.06 -33.98 -6.77
CA ARG A 511 -13.52 -32.89 -5.93
C ARG A 511 -12.20 -33.28 -5.28
N GLN A 512 -12.11 -34.49 -4.74
CA GLN A 512 -10.88 -35.00 -4.14
C GLN A 512 -9.76 -35.18 -5.16
N GLY A 513 -10.06 -35.69 -6.36
CA GLY A 513 -9.09 -35.77 -7.45
C GLY A 513 -8.58 -34.38 -7.86
N LEU A 514 -9.48 -33.40 -7.95
CA LEU A 514 -9.12 -32.02 -8.28
C LEU A 514 -8.35 -31.33 -7.15
N SER A 515 -8.63 -31.63 -5.88
CA SER A 515 -7.88 -31.05 -4.75
C SER A 515 -6.42 -31.50 -4.76
N VAL A 516 -6.14 -32.75 -5.12
CA VAL A 516 -4.76 -33.25 -5.30
C VAL A 516 -4.03 -32.51 -6.42
N LEU A 517 -4.72 -32.22 -7.54
CA LEU A 517 -4.14 -31.43 -8.62
C LEU A 517 -3.82 -29.99 -8.16
N LEU A 518 -4.77 -29.33 -7.49
CA LEU A 518 -4.60 -27.97 -6.97
C LEU A 518 -3.47 -27.90 -5.94
N HIS A 519 -3.37 -28.90 -5.07
CA HIS A 519 -2.29 -29.07 -4.13
C HIS A 519 -0.92 -29.16 -4.83
N GLY A 520 -0.77 -30.02 -5.83
CA GLY A 520 0.47 -30.14 -6.60
C GLY A 520 0.88 -28.85 -7.30
N VAL A 521 -0.08 -28.09 -7.85
CA VAL A 521 0.18 -26.77 -8.46
C VAL A 521 0.63 -25.75 -7.43
N LEU A 522 -0.02 -25.71 -6.25
CA LEU A 522 0.36 -24.81 -5.16
C LEU A 522 1.79 -25.11 -4.67
N GLN A 523 2.09 -26.37 -4.37
CA GLN A 523 3.41 -26.78 -3.90
C GLN A 523 4.51 -26.50 -4.92
N GLY A 524 4.26 -26.81 -6.20
CA GLY A 524 5.21 -26.50 -7.27
C GLY A 524 5.46 -24.99 -7.38
N MET A 525 4.41 -24.17 -7.29
CA MET A 525 4.55 -22.72 -7.31
C MET A 525 5.34 -22.21 -6.08
N THR A 526 4.98 -22.63 -4.87
CA THR A 526 5.64 -22.15 -3.64
C THR A 526 7.08 -22.62 -3.53
N ALA A 527 7.40 -23.84 -3.95
CA ALA A 527 8.77 -24.36 -3.96
C ALA A 527 9.68 -23.55 -4.88
N VAL A 528 9.19 -23.12 -6.05
CA VAL A 528 9.99 -22.27 -6.94
C VAL A 528 10.15 -20.86 -6.37
N LEU A 529 9.10 -20.29 -5.78
CA LEU A 529 9.22 -19.00 -5.10
C LEU A 529 10.22 -19.06 -3.94
N ASP A 530 10.19 -20.13 -3.15
CA ASP A 530 11.13 -20.34 -2.05
C ASP A 530 12.56 -20.51 -2.56
N SER A 531 12.77 -21.18 -3.70
CA SER A 531 14.09 -21.21 -4.33
C SER A 531 14.56 -19.80 -4.72
N ILE A 532 13.69 -18.99 -5.34
CA ILE A 532 14.03 -17.64 -5.80
C ILE A 532 14.32 -16.69 -4.64
N SER A 533 13.64 -16.80 -3.50
CA SER A 533 13.87 -15.92 -2.34
C SER A 533 15.30 -16.05 -1.78
N HIS A 534 15.90 -17.24 -1.90
CA HIS A 534 17.26 -17.52 -1.46
C HIS A 534 18.35 -17.13 -2.48
N TRP A 535 17.99 -16.66 -3.67
CA TRP A 535 18.98 -16.28 -4.68
C TRP A 535 19.74 -15.00 -4.30
N PRO A 536 21.03 -14.87 -4.66
CA PRO A 536 21.82 -13.69 -4.34
C PRO A 536 21.21 -12.44 -4.98
N GLY A 537 20.88 -11.45 -4.16
CA GLY A 537 20.23 -10.23 -4.65
C GLY A 537 18.75 -10.38 -4.99
N ALA A 538 18.06 -11.41 -4.47
CA ALA A 538 16.63 -11.59 -4.67
C ALA A 538 15.80 -10.38 -4.25
N THR A 539 16.23 -9.69 -3.19
CA THR A 539 15.62 -8.45 -2.75
C THR A 539 16.70 -7.37 -2.59
N LEU A 540 16.57 -6.28 -3.34
CA LEU A 540 17.40 -5.09 -3.23
C LEU A 540 16.62 -4.02 -2.46
N THR A 541 17.23 -3.44 -1.43
CA THR A 541 16.62 -2.32 -0.69
C THR A 541 17.15 -1.01 -1.24
N LEU A 542 16.24 -0.15 -1.72
CA LEU A 542 16.57 1.10 -2.40
C LEU A 542 15.72 2.23 -1.83
N TYR A 543 16.35 3.39 -1.63
CA TYR A 543 15.72 4.59 -1.05
C TYR A 543 15.87 5.80 -1.98
N PRO A 544 15.32 5.76 -3.21
CA PRO A 544 15.48 6.83 -4.17
C PRO A 544 14.84 8.15 -3.71
N HIS A 545 15.41 9.28 -4.14
CA HIS A 545 14.82 10.60 -3.94
C HIS A 545 13.42 10.66 -4.59
N PRO A 546 12.45 11.39 -4.02
CA PRO A 546 11.16 11.65 -4.67
C PRO A 546 11.26 12.19 -6.11
N LEU A 547 12.32 12.96 -6.39
CA LEU A 547 12.62 13.44 -7.75
C LEU A 547 13.09 12.31 -8.67
N SER A 548 13.88 11.37 -8.18
CA SER A 548 14.29 10.17 -8.92
C SER A 548 13.11 9.25 -9.19
N LEU A 549 12.17 9.15 -8.24
CA LEU A 549 10.90 8.45 -8.44
C LEU A 549 10.05 9.09 -9.54
N LEU A 550 9.96 10.42 -9.54
CA LEU A 550 9.28 11.16 -10.61
C LEU A 550 9.99 10.96 -11.96
N ALA A 551 11.32 10.89 -11.95
CA ALA A 551 12.14 10.67 -13.14
C ALA A 551 11.86 9.32 -13.81
N LEU A 552 11.67 8.26 -13.02
CA LEU A 552 11.32 6.94 -13.54
C LEU A 552 10.05 6.97 -14.41
N VAL A 553 9.13 7.89 -14.13
CA VAL A 553 7.92 8.11 -14.94
C VAL A 553 8.17 9.13 -16.06
N ALA A 554 8.85 10.23 -15.77
CA ALA A 554 9.04 11.34 -16.70
C ALA A 554 9.99 11.02 -17.86
N ILE A 555 11.09 10.31 -17.61
CA ILE A 555 12.12 9.99 -18.62
C ILE A 555 11.52 9.20 -19.79
N PRO A 556 10.78 8.08 -19.56
CA PRO A 556 10.10 7.38 -20.66
C PRO A 556 9.15 8.26 -21.46
N CYS A 557 8.38 9.14 -20.79
CA CYS A 557 7.46 10.06 -21.46
C CYS A 557 8.20 11.10 -22.33
N VAL A 558 9.31 11.64 -21.84
CA VAL A 558 10.11 12.63 -22.57
C VAL A 558 10.88 11.97 -23.71
N LEU A 559 11.46 10.78 -23.51
CA LEU A 559 12.06 9.99 -24.58
C LEU A 559 11.04 9.71 -25.69
N TYR A 560 9.83 9.31 -25.32
CA TYR A 560 8.74 9.13 -26.27
C TYR A 560 8.41 10.44 -27.03
N ALA A 561 8.32 11.58 -26.33
CA ALA A 561 8.12 12.88 -26.98
C ALA A 561 9.25 13.23 -27.97
N ILE A 562 10.51 12.92 -27.63
CA ILE A 562 11.67 13.13 -28.50
C ILE A 562 11.54 12.35 -29.82
N PHE A 563 11.03 11.10 -29.77
CA PHE A 563 10.81 10.28 -30.97
C PHE A 563 9.61 10.74 -31.81
N GLN A 564 8.63 11.41 -31.19
CA GLN A 564 7.43 11.94 -31.87
C GLN A 564 7.67 13.26 -32.60
N VAL A 565 8.57 14.10 -32.07
CA VAL A 565 8.77 15.44 -32.59
C VAL A 565 9.66 15.40 -33.85
N ARG A 566 9.03 15.50 -35.03
CA ARG A 566 9.72 15.61 -36.33
C ARG A 566 10.48 16.92 -36.51
N GLN A 567 10.05 18.01 -35.87
CA GLN A 567 10.71 19.31 -35.96
C GLN A 567 12.03 19.32 -35.19
N ARG A 568 13.15 19.51 -35.90
CA ARG A 568 14.51 19.49 -35.34
C ARG A 568 14.69 20.43 -34.13
N ARG A 569 14.08 21.62 -34.16
CA ARG A 569 14.15 22.62 -33.07
C ARG A 569 13.47 22.14 -31.78
N ARG A 570 12.23 21.65 -31.88
CA ARG A 570 11.47 21.11 -30.72
C ARG A 570 12.12 19.82 -30.19
N ARG A 571 12.66 18.97 -31.06
CA ARG A 571 13.41 17.76 -30.65
C ARG A 571 14.64 18.12 -29.82
N LYS A 572 15.41 19.14 -30.24
CA LYS A 572 16.53 19.68 -29.45
C LYS A 572 16.07 20.23 -28.09
N GLN A 573 14.96 20.97 -28.04
CA GLN A 573 14.40 21.46 -26.77
C GLN A 573 14.02 20.31 -25.81
N CYS A 574 13.40 19.24 -26.31
CA CYS A 574 13.08 18.07 -25.50
C CYS A 574 14.34 17.34 -24.99
N ILE A 575 15.39 17.24 -25.82
CA ILE A 575 16.68 16.67 -25.40
C ILE A 575 17.32 17.53 -24.32
N TYR A 576 17.39 18.85 -24.49
CA TYR A 576 17.94 19.75 -23.46
C TYR A 576 17.14 19.68 -22.15
N ALA A 577 15.81 19.63 -22.23
CA ALA A 577 14.95 19.46 -21.06
C ALA A 577 15.20 18.12 -20.35
N LEU A 578 15.38 17.02 -21.12
CA LEU A 578 15.70 15.71 -20.57
C LEU A 578 17.08 15.71 -19.89
N THR A 579 18.09 16.28 -20.54
CA THR A 579 19.44 16.37 -19.97
C THR A 579 19.44 17.21 -18.70
N ALA A 580 18.77 18.37 -18.70
CA ALA A 580 18.62 19.21 -17.52
C ALA A 580 17.91 18.48 -16.38
N LEU A 581 16.82 17.76 -16.68
CA LEU A 581 16.11 16.93 -15.71
C LEU A 581 17.06 15.86 -15.11
N CYS A 582 17.77 15.10 -15.94
CA CYS A 582 18.74 14.11 -15.50
C CYS A 582 19.86 14.71 -14.64
N CYS A 583 20.38 15.88 -15.00
CA CYS A 583 21.37 16.60 -14.20
C CYS A 583 20.81 17.00 -12.83
N VAL A 584 19.61 17.57 -12.76
CA VAL A 584 18.95 17.92 -11.49
C VAL A 584 18.77 16.68 -10.60
N ILE A 585 18.41 15.54 -11.19
CA ILE A 585 18.25 14.28 -10.46
C ILE A 585 19.59 13.79 -9.90
N ILE A 586 20.63 13.72 -10.75
CA ILE A 586 21.96 13.26 -10.33
C ILE A 586 22.51 14.16 -9.23
N VAL A 587 22.36 15.48 -9.38
CA VAL A 587 22.78 16.45 -8.35
C VAL A 587 21.96 16.29 -7.07
N SER A 588 20.65 16.08 -7.17
CA SER A 588 19.77 15.85 -6.02
C SER A 588 20.10 14.57 -5.25
N GLU A 589 20.46 13.49 -5.94
CA GLU A 589 20.91 12.25 -5.31
C GLU A 589 22.31 12.39 -4.72
N ALA A 590 23.24 13.01 -5.46
CA ALA A 590 24.58 13.29 -4.95
C ALA A 590 24.54 14.18 -3.69
N TYR A 591 23.62 15.15 -3.64
CA TYR A 591 23.40 15.98 -2.45
C TYR A 591 22.85 15.17 -1.26
N ARG A 592 22.00 14.17 -1.50
CA ARG A 592 21.49 13.29 -0.43
C ARG A 592 22.56 12.42 0.21
N LEU A 593 23.51 11.96 -0.59
CA LEU A 593 24.63 11.15 -0.13
C LEU A 593 25.67 11.96 0.65
N ARG A 594 25.58 13.30 0.67
CA ARG A 594 26.51 14.13 1.46
C ARG A 594 26.26 13.96 2.96
N PRO A 595 27.27 13.55 3.75
CA PRO A 595 27.09 13.34 5.19
C PRO A 595 26.65 14.58 5.96
N GLY A 596 27.13 15.76 5.54
CA GLY A 596 26.83 17.06 6.16
C GLY A 596 25.44 17.63 5.84
N ARG A 597 24.57 16.90 5.13
CA ARG A 597 23.18 17.33 4.87
C ARG A 597 22.34 17.36 6.15
N ILE A 598 22.61 16.42 7.05
CA ILE A 598 21.87 16.29 8.29
C ILE A 598 22.54 17.17 9.32
N ASN A 599 21.85 18.23 9.72
CA ASN A 599 22.33 19.11 10.79
C ASN A 599 22.39 18.33 12.11
N PRO A 600 23.35 18.67 12.99
CA PRO A 600 23.42 18.10 14.33
C PRO A 600 22.08 18.27 15.05
N GLN A 601 21.55 17.18 15.63
CA GLN A 601 20.27 17.19 16.31
C GLN A 601 20.16 16.08 17.35
N ILE A 602 19.30 16.28 18.33
CA ILE A 602 18.96 15.29 19.37
C ILE A 602 17.51 14.87 19.16
N ILE A 603 17.28 13.56 19.11
CA ILE A 603 15.95 12.98 18.97
C ILE A 603 15.65 12.10 20.19
N VAL A 604 14.58 12.41 20.91
CA VAL A 604 14.00 11.52 21.94
C VAL A 604 12.81 10.80 21.33
N TYR A 605 12.94 9.49 21.11
CA TYR A 605 11.93 8.70 20.43
C TYR A 605 10.76 8.33 21.35
N ASN A 606 9.55 8.30 20.78
CA ASN A 606 8.35 7.74 21.38
C ASN A 606 8.39 6.21 21.30
N VAL A 607 9.09 5.58 22.25
CA VAL A 607 9.12 4.12 22.40
C VAL A 607 8.49 3.74 23.75
N PRO A 608 7.39 2.96 23.76
CA PRO A 608 6.72 2.61 25.00
C PRO A 608 7.65 1.88 25.99
N ARG A 609 7.64 2.29 27.26
CA ARG A 609 8.39 1.67 28.38
C ARG A 609 9.92 1.81 28.33
N THR A 610 10.50 2.45 27.32
CA THR A 610 11.96 2.56 27.18
C THR A 610 12.37 3.93 26.69
N THR A 611 13.30 4.57 27.42
CA THR A 611 13.89 5.84 27.01
C THR A 611 14.94 5.57 25.94
N VAL A 612 14.75 6.16 24.76
CA VAL A 612 15.70 6.07 23.65
C VAL A 612 16.02 7.48 23.17
N ILE A 613 17.31 7.81 23.19
CA ILE A 613 17.84 9.11 22.79
C ILE A 613 18.87 8.91 21.71
N HIS A 614 18.74 9.63 20.61
CA HIS A 614 19.59 9.54 19.44
C HIS A 614 20.24 10.89 19.17
N PHE A 615 21.56 10.93 19.31
CA PHE A 615 22.40 12.09 19.04
C PHE A 615 22.97 11.95 17.64
N ILE A 616 22.52 12.77 16.71
CA ILE A 616 22.98 12.75 15.32
C ILE A 616 23.89 13.95 15.14
N SER A 617 25.14 13.75 14.74
CA SER A 617 26.03 14.85 14.35
C SER A 617 25.96 15.07 12.86
N CYS A 618 26.12 14.00 12.09
CA CYS A 618 26.00 13.97 10.64
C CYS A 618 25.48 12.60 10.21
N ALA A 619 25.27 12.37 8.91
CA ALA A 619 24.80 11.07 8.44
C ALA A 619 25.76 9.92 8.82
N ASP A 620 27.07 10.14 8.83
CA ASP A 620 28.05 9.08 9.11
C ASP A 620 28.29 8.83 10.61
N LYS A 621 27.99 9.82 11.46
CA LYS A 621 28.27 9.78 12.90
C LYS A 621 27.03 10.08 13.72
N SER A 622 26.53 9.04 14.38
CA SER A 622 25.40 9.11 15.28
C SER A 622 25.60 8.18 16.49
N TYR A 623 24.99 8.55 17.62
CA TYR A 623 25.12 7.87 18.90
C TYR A 623 23.73 7.60 19.48
N LEU A 624 23.51 6.40 19.97
CA LEU A 624 22.22 5.98 20.51
C LEU A 624 22.36 5.55 21.97
N TYR A 625 21.63 6.22 22.85
CA TYR A 625 21.44 5.80 24.22
C TYR A 625 20.09 5.10 24.34
N ALA A 626 20.09 3.96 25.04
CA ALA A 626 18.87 3.22 25.33
C ALA A 626 18.87 2.72 26.77
N SER A 627 17.68 2.73 27.35
CA SER A 627 17.44 2.31 28.72
C SER A 627 17.53 0.81 28.99
N THR A 628 17.42 -0.02 27.96
CA THR A 628 17.21 -1.48 28.02
C THR A 628 18.30 -2.23 27.27
N SER A 629 18.31 -3.56 27.42
CA SER A 629 19.27 -4.43 26.74
C SER A 629 19.24 -4.25 25.21
N PRO A 630 20.40 -4.38 24.54
CA PRO A 630 20.55 -4.10 23.11
C PRO A 630 19.67 -4.99 22.20
N ASP A 631 19.34 -6.23 22.59
CA ASP A 631 18.52 -7.12 21.76
C ASP A 631 17.06 -6.65 21.69
N THR A 632 16.51 -6.21 22.82
CA THR A 632 15.15 -5.63 22.85
C THR A 632 15.08 -4.29 22.14
N LEU A 633 16.19 -3.55 22.11
CA LEU A 633 16.33 -2.29 21.39
C LEU A 633 16.34 -2.51 19.87
N ALA A 634 17.10 -3.49 19.39
CA ALA A 634 17.20 -3.79 17.96
C ALA A 634 15.83 -4.10 17.32
N GLN A 635 15.01 -4.90 18.01
CA GLN A 635 13.65 -5.20 17.54
C GLN A 635 12.75 -3.96 17.52
N ARG A 636 12.82 -3.11 18.54
CA ARG A 636 11.99 -1.89 18.66
C ARG A 636 12.40 -0.80 17.68
N LEU A 637 13.68 -0.75 17.31
CA LEU A 637 14.21 0.24 16.38
C LEU A 637 14.28 -0.23 14.93
N ALA A 638 14.02 -1.50 14.63
CA ALA A 638 14.05 -2.01 13.26
C ALA A 638 13.19 -1.18 12.29
N TYR A 639 12.02 -0.71 12.77
CA TYR A 639 11.13 0.14 11.99
C TYR A 639 11.74 1.53 11.70
N ILE A 640 12.28 2.21 12.72
CA ILE A 640 12.98 3.50 12.58
C ILE A 640 14.24 3.34 11.73
N GLN A 641 14.93 2.21 11.86
CA GLN A 641 16.10 1.88 11.06
C GLN A 641 15.76 1.82 9.57
N ARG A 642 14.65 1.15 9.22
CA ARG A 642 14.19 0.99 7.85
C ARG A 642 13.60 2.26 7.25
N ASN A 643 12.84 3.04 8.03
CA ASN A 643 12.02 4.13 7.48
C ASN A 643 12.55 5.54 7.80
N PHE A 644 13.55 5.67 8.67
CA PHE A 644 14.18 6.96 8.98
C PHE A 644 15.69 6.96 8.80
N LEU A 645 16.42 6.02 9.42
CA LEU A 645 17.89 5.99 9.33
C LEU A 645 18.35 5.67 7.89
N ALA A 646 17.93 4.53 7.34
CA ALA A 646 18.38 4.07 6.03
C ALA A 646 17.98 5.02 4.87
N PRO A 647 16.75 5.58 4.79
CA PRO A 647 16.39 6.53 3.74
C PRO A 647 17.12 7.87 3.83
N ASN A 648 17.62 8.22 5.02
CA ASN A 648 18.45 9.41 5.22
C ASN A 648 19.95 9.11 5.11
N HIS A 649 20.33 7.86 4.77
CA HIS A 649 21.71 7.38 4.74
C HIS A 649 22.47 7.58 6.05
N ILE A 650 21.76 7.55 7.17
CA ILE A 650 22.41 7.63 8.49
C ILE A 650 23.03 6.27 8.79
N ALA A 651 24.34 6.26 9.04
CA ALA A 651 25.09 5.09 9.46
C ALA A 651 24.49 4.48 10.74
N ARG A 652 24.70 3.17 10.95
CA ARG A 652 24.22 2.50 12.16
C ARG A 652 24.79 3.21 13.39
N PRO A 653 23.94 3.64 14.34
CA PRO A 653 24.39 4.44 15.45
C PRO A 653 25.27 3.64 16.40
N ARG A 654 26.28 4.31 16.97
CA ARG A 654 27.10 3.74 18.05
C ARG A 654 26.30 3.70 19.34
N VAL A 655 26.05 2.52 19.87
CA VAL A 655 25.26 2.35 21.10
C VAL A 655 26.11 2.69 22.33
N ILE A 656 25.64 3.61 23.16
CA ILE A 656 26.27 4.00 24.42
C ILE A 656 25.90 2.95 25.48
N ARG A 657 26.84 2.07 25.81
CA ARG A 657 26.60 0.89 26.68
C ARG A 657 26.97 1.10 28.15
N HIS A 658 28.11 1.76 28.40
CA HIS A 658 28.66 1.95 29.74
C HIS A 658 29.12 3.38 29.90
N ALA A 659 28.80 3.98 31.04
CA ALA A 659 29.43 5.22 31.47
C ALA A 659 30.75 4.91 32.20
N PRO A 660 31.81 5.70 32.01
CA PRO A 660 31.88 6.87 31.13
C PRO A 660 32.09 6.47 29.66
N PHE A 661 31.39 7.14 28.74
CA PHE A 661 31.60 7.05 27.29
C PHE A 661 32.04 8.40 26.76
N ARG A 662 33.17 8.44 26.04
CA ARG A 662 33.73 9.68 25.51
C ARG A 662 34.13 9.47 24.06
N ASP A 663 33.59 10.32 23.19
CA ASP A 663 34.00 10.49 21.79
C ASP A 663 34.18 12.00 21.53
N ALA A 664 34.73 12.38 20.39
CA ALA A 664 35.07 13.78 20.07
C ALA A 664 33.88 14.75 20.16
N LEU A 665 32.65 14.25 19.98
CA LEU A 665 31.42 15.05 19.92
C LEU A 665 30.45 14.77 21.08
N ILE A 666 30.64 13.67 21.81
CA ILE A 666 29.75 13.26 22.90
C ILE A 666 30.54 12.83 24.13
N TRP A 667 30.14 13.35 25.27
CA TRP A 667 30.59 12.90 26.58
C TRP A 667 29.38 12.45 27.39
N ALA A 668 29.40 11.20 27.84
CA ALA A 668 28.33 10.62 28.63
C ALA A 668 28.89 10.05 29.93
N GLU A 669 28.38 10.54 31.05
CA GLU A 669 28.72 10.07 32.39
C GLU A 669 27.42 9.80 33.17
N GLN A 670 27.20 8.54 33.52
CA GLN A 670 26.00 8.01 34.16
C GLN A 670 24.70 8.39 33.42
N SER A 671 24.06 9.48 33.86
CA SER A 671 22.80 10.01 33.31
C SER A 671 22.96 11.41 32.69
N HIS A 672 24.18 11.92 32.65
CA HIS A 672 24.53 13.21 32.08
C HIS A 672 25.18 13.03 30.71
N PHE A 673 24.68 13.77 29.72
CA PHE A 673 25.13 13.72 28.33
C PHE A 673 25.45 15.13 27.87
N VAL A 674 26.64 15.32 27.33
CA VAL A 674 27.06 16.56 26.67
C VAL A 674 27.34 16.23 25.23
N PHE A 675 26.59 16.86 24.32
CA PHE A 675 26.73 16.69 22.88
C PHE A 675 26.91 18.08 22.25
N GLY A 676 28.12 18.37 21.78
CA GLY A 676 28.53 19.74 21.45
C GLY A 676 28.41 20.69 22.66
N SER A 677 27.71 21.81 22.49
CA SER A 677 27.37 22.76 23.58
C SER A 677 26.15 22.35 24.40
N HIS A 678 25.40 21.34 23.95
CA HIS A 678 24.12 20.97 24.52
C HIS A 678 24.27 19.99 25.69
N ARG A 679 23.75 20.38 26.86
CA ARG A 679 23.78 19.58 28.10
C ARG A 679 22.42 18.95 28.37
N LEU A 680 22.37 17.63 28.43
CA LEU A 680 21.18 16.83 28.61
C LEU A 680 21.33 15.93 29.84
N TYR A 681 20.29 15.85 30.67
CA TYR A 681 20.26 14.91 31.81
C TYR A 681 19.04 14.00 31.73
N VAL A 682 19.24 12.71 32.02
CA VAL A 682 18.20 11.67 31.97
C VAL A 682 17.82 11.25 33.39
N LEU A 683 16.70 11.75 33.90
CA LEU A 683 16.24 11.45 35.26
C LEU A 683 15.49 10.10 35.31
N ARG A 684 16.11 9.09 35.93
CA ARG A 684 15.59 7.70 36.02
C ARG A 684 15.64 7.11 37.43
N GLY A 685 15.44 7.96 38.43
CA GLY A 685 15.50 7.60 39.85
C GLY A 685 15.33 8.84 40.71
N SER A 686 15.93 8.81 41.90
CA SER A 686 16.00 9.99 42.77
C SER A 686 16.88 11.08 42.16
N VAL A 687 16.54 12.34 42.46
CA VAL A 687 17.37 13.48 42.06
C VAL A 687 18.71 13.37 42.81
N PRO A 688 19.87 13.59 42.16
CA PRO A 688 21.16 13.57 42.85
C PRO A 688 21.15 14.55 44.03
N ARG A 689 21.64 14.11 45.19
CA ARG A 689 21.80 15.00 46.34
C ARG A 689 22.91 16.02 46.02
N SER A 690 22.51 17.25 45.70
CA SER A 690 23.45 18.36 45.56
C SER A 690 23.80 18.92 46.93
N SER A 691 25.10 19.06 47.23
CA SER A 691 25.61 19.78 48.40
C SER A 691 25.85 21.28 48.13
N SER A 692 25.64 21.74 46.89
CA SER A 692 25.80 23.14 46.48
C SER A 692 24.45 23.83 46.23
N ASP A 693 24.36 25.10 46.61
CA ASP A 693 23.19 25.99 46.39
C ASP A 693 23.02 26.41 44.91
N THR A 694 24.00 26.14 44.05
CA THR A 694 23.98 26.51 42.64
C THR A 694 23.25 25.46 41.82
N ARG A 695 22.17 25.85 41.13
CA ARG A 695 21.43 24.97 40.21
C ARG A 695 22.29 24.57 39.02
N TYR A 696 22.26 23.29 38.65
CA TYR A 696 22.90 22.79 37.44
C TYR A 696 22.15 23.28 36.20
N ALA A 697 22.79 24.16 35.42
CA ALA A 697 22.23 24.65 34.17
C ALA A 697 22.21 23.53 33.11
N LEU A 698 21.01 23.18 32.65
CA LEU A 698 20.77 22.17 31.64
C LEU A 698 20.00 22.75 30.47
N HIS A 699 20.25 22.24 29.27
CA HIS A 699 19.42 22.58 28.12
C HIS A 699 18.15 21.73 28.12
N THR A 700 18.31 20.41 28.27
CA THR A 700 17.17 19.47 28.27
C THR A 700 17.23 18.53 29.45
N LEU A 701 16.12 18.45 30.20
CA LEU A 701 15.89 17.41 31.20
C LEU A 701 14.92 16.38 30.63
N VAL A 702 15.40 15.15 30.41
CA VAL A 702 14.56 14.03 29.96
C VAL A 702 14.13 13.25 31.20
N VAL A 703 12.82 13.17 31.43
CA VAL A 703 12.25 12.44 32.57
C VAL A 703 11.77 11.07 32.09
N GLY A 704 12.34 10.00 32.62
CA GLY A 704 12.04 8.62 32.25
C GLY A 704 11.41 7.80 33.39
N TYR A 705 10.95 6.60 33.05
CA TYR A 705 10.40 5.65 34.03
C TYR A 705 11.41 5.35 35.15
N GLY A 706 10.95 5.45 36.40
CA GLY A 706 11.76 5.38 37.63
C GLY A 706 11.87 6.71 38.38
N SER A 707 11.59 7.83 37.72
CA SER A 707 11.52 9.17 38.34
C SER A 707 10.15 9.42 38.99
N PHE A 708 9.97 9.01 40.24
CA PHE A 708 8.73 9.25 41.00
C PHE A 708 8.81 10.46 41.94
N GLU A 709 9.92 11.20 41.93
CA GLU A 709 10.07 12.42 42.72
C GLU A 709 9.23 13.58 42.18
N SER A 710 8.93 14.53 43.07
CA SER A 710 8.16 15.72 42.70
C SER A 710 8.93 16.60 41.70
N PRO A 711 8.27 17.19 40.70
CA PRO A 711 8.94 18.12 39.77
C PRO A 711 9.64 19.29 40.50
N ALA A 712 9.07 19.73 41.62
CA ALA A 712 9.63 20.81 42.45
C ALA A 712 11.00 20.46 43.06
N THR A 713 11.27 19.20 43.44
CA THR A 713 12.59 18.80 43.95
C THR A 713 13.62 18.76 42.83
N ALA A 714 13.22 18.31 41.63
CA ALA A 714 14.10 18.34 40.46
C ALA A 714 14.48 19.77 40.05
N PHE A 715 13.54 20.72 40.08
CA PHE A 715 13.82 22.13 39.74
C PHE A 715 14.62 22.90 40.81
N ARG A 716 14.79 22.33 42.02
CA ARG A 716 15.75 22.87 43.01
C ARG A 716 17.18 22.55 42.64
N VAL A 717 17.44 21.41 42.00
CA VAL A 717 18.78 20.94 41.63
C VAL A 717 19.13 21.34 40.21
N PHE A 718 18.17 21.26 39.29
CA PHE A 718 18.36 21.53 37.87
C PHE A 718 17.67 22.82 37.44
N SER A 719 18.31 23.57 36.56
CA SER A 719 17.72 24.70 35.84
C SER A 719 17.63 24.37 34.35
N PRO A 720 16.66 23.54 33.92
CA PRO A 720 16.51 23.16 32.52
C PRO A 720 15.88 24.27 31.68
N ARG A 721 16.34 24.45 30.44
CA ARG A 721 15.64 25.29 29.46
C ARG A 721 14.37 24.60 28.94
N HIS A 722 14.44 23.30 28.69
CA HIS A 722 13.30 22.48 28.24
C HIS A 722 13.20 21.17 29.04
N VAL A 723 11.97 20.70 29.25
CA VAL A 723 11.68 19.39 29.86
C VAL A 723 11.03 18.49 28.82
N VAL A 724 11.54 17.26 28.69
CA VAL A 724 11.00 16.24 27.80
C VAL A 724 10.50 15.06 28.63
N LEU A 725 9.22 14.76 28.51
CA LEU A 725 8.59 13.63 29.19
C LEU A 725 8.63 12.43 28.28
N ASP A 726 9.38 11.41 28.66
CA ASP A 726 9.51 10.18 27.90
C ASP A 726 8.21 9.37 27.89
N ALA A 727 7.98 8.62 26.82
CA ALA A 727 6.80 7.77 26.64
C ALA A 727 6.70 6.62 27.65
N SER A 728 7.78 6.34 28.37
CA SER A 728 7.83 5.35 29.45
C SER A 728 7.10 5.81 30.72
N LEU A 729 6.84 7.11 30.91
CA LEU A 729 6.17 7.63 32.11
C LEU A 729 4.65 7.33 32.14
N PRO A 730 4.09 6.96 33.30
CA PRO A 730 2.63 6.86 33.48
C PRO A 730 1.93 8.21 33.30
N GLN A 731 0.68 8.19 32.83
CA GLN A 731 -0.09 9.40 32.51
C GLN A 731 -0.18 10.40 33.68
N ARG A 732 -0.51 9.93 34.88
CA ARG A 732 -0.61 10.78 36.08
C ARG A 732 0.65 11.61 36.34
N TYR A 733 1.83 11.02 36.18
CA TYR A 733 3.10 11.73 36.38
C TYR A 733 3.36 12.71 35.25
N ARG A 734 3.03 12.37 34.00
CA ARG A 734 3.17 13.31 32.87
C ARG A 734 2.32 14.56 33.08
N GLU A 735 1.07 14.41 33.51
CA GLU A 735 0.18 15.54 33.83
C GLU A 735 0.72 16.39 35.00
N GLN A 736 1.26 15.76 36.05
CA GLN A 736 1.90 16.47 37.17
C GLN A 736 3.12 17.29 36.72
N TRP A 737 3.97 16.70 35.88
CA TRP A 737 5.13 17.39 35.31
C TRP A 737 4.71 18.53 34.39
N GLN A 738 3.73 18.32 33.49
CA GLN A 738 3.19 19.38 32.63
C GLN A 738 2.66 20.57 33.43
N THR A 739 1.83 20.30 34.45
CA THR A 739 1.27 21.34 35.34
C THR A 739 2.38 22.11 36.05
N SER A 740 3.42 21.40 36.52
CA SER A 740 4.55 22.04 37.19
C SER A 740 5.39 22.88 36.24
N CYS A 741 5.72 22.36 35.06
CA CYS A 741 6.45 23.09 34.03
C CYS A 741 5.72 24.37 33.61
N GLN A 742 4.39 24.32 33.45
CA GLN A 742 3.57 25.51 33.20
C GLN A 742 3.69 26.54 34.33
N ARG A 743 3.64 26.10 35.59
CA ARG A 743 3.78 26.98 36.76
C ARG A 743 5.14 27.66 36.84
N PHE A 744 6.21 26.99 36.42
CA PHE A 744 7.58 27.53 36.40
C PHE A 744 7.96 28.22 35.08
N GLY A 745 7.05 28.29 34.10
CA GLY A 745 7.31 28.89 32.79
C GLY A 745 8.31 28.11 31.92
N ILE A 746 8.49 26.81 32.17
CA ILE A 746 9.44 25.96 31.45
C ILE A 746 8.68 25.21 30.34
N PRO A 747 9.11 25.29 29.07
CA PRO A 747 8.52 24.52 27.99
C PRO A 747 8.64 23.01 28.25
N CYS A 748 7.51 22.31 28.11
CA CYS A 748 7.40 20.88 28.37
C CYS A 748 6.90 20.16 27.12
N HIS A 749 7.65 19.17 26.64
CA HIS A 749 7.28 18.33 25.51
C HIS A 749 6.94 16.92 25.98
N ASP A 750 5.72 16.47 25.73
CA ASP A 750 5.28 15.10 26.04
C ASP A 750 5.37 14.22 24.80
N VAL A 751 6.37 13.35 24.80
CA VAL A 751 6.72 12.51 23.66
C VAL A 751 5.58 11.58 23.24
N ARG A 752 4.70 11.20 24.18
CA ARG A 752 3.62 10.24 23.91
C ARG A 752 2.42 10.90 23.22
N THR A 753 2.16 12.18 23.48
CA THR A 753 1.04 12.93 22.88
C THR A 753 1.48 13.79 21.70
N GLN A 754 2.68 14.35 21.73
CA GLN A 754 3.19 15.28 20.73
C GLN A 754 4.17 14.64 19.73
N GLY A 755 4.51 13.35 19.92
CA GLY A 755 5.50 12.66 19.11
C GLY A 755 6.93 12.91 19.58
N ALA A 756 7.90 12.34 18.87
CA ALA A 756 9.32 12.43 19.18
C ALA A 756 9.76 13.88 19.31
N PHE A 757 10.55 14.14 20.35
CA PHE A 757 11.16 15.45 20.52
C PHE A 757 12.39 15.53 19.63
N VAL A 758 12.40 16.48 18.69
CA VAL A 758 13.52 16.74 17.78
C VAL A 758 14.07 18.13 18.07
N TYR A 759 15.32 18.20 18.52
CA TYR A 759 15.98 19.46 18.84
C TYR A 759 17.18 19.67 17.91
N PRO A 760 17.14 20.65 16.99
CA PRO A 760 18.29 21.00 16.17
C PRO A 760 19.35 21.68 17.03
N ILE A 761 20.60 21.27 16.88
CA ILE A 761 21.75 21.94 17.49
C ILE A 761 22.30 22.88 16.44
N HIS A 762 22.08 24.16 16.68
CA HIS A 762 22.80 25.21 15.98
C HIS A 762 24.17 25.32 16.65
N GLU A 763 25.22 25.03 15.88
CA GLU A 763 26.62 25.22 16.32
C GLU A 763 26.91 26.68 16.67
#